data_AF-A0AAW8DP46-F1
#
_entry.id   AF-A0AAW8DP46-F1
#
_cell.length_a   1.000
_cell.length_b   1.000
_cell.length_c   1.000
_cell.angle_alpha   90.00
_cell.angle_beta   90.00
_cell.angle_gamma   90.00
#
_symmetry.space_group_name_H-M   'P 1'
#
loop_
_entity.id
_entity.type
_entity.pdbx_description
1 polymer ?
#
loop_
_entity_poly.entity_id
_entity_poly.type
_entity_poly.pdbx_seq_one_letter_code
_entity_poly.pdbx_strand_id
1 'polypeptide(L)'
;MATVPNLGSSAANAQSAKSRIPGVCDCSDPVDKSALILYPSLGTPLLLKEGQTKCSIFIVGESSLKAASGAGGLIPAPAPNLHVFVDRHLRLYSIKEKGTQTDTTTGTLFGDGNACATAPQHIKAWRVGRFGAGVLIKDRHRRPFATIAPMAAQVYKDLQGGDVYEIEIDLKAAPFQGINSGSFMSFAWMVKLNDAGKQLLPNATHAEPQDLMIAKFLREQSTKDPFHFANLHEFDLSKGARTTANQLPPQKNGSGERLQSWHPVKYMPARPLKLGHLSDVHVNVRHTAMGKSMAQVLEGDVADVKWNTPVGTKVCNSFDALRALFEKMALGGDKIEKADAVLLTGDLIDFNRNLNPAQVAAGKATGNKAIGEQWKSFNLLANIDDPANGKRLYPRGLDDMLVFSLVREMYRKHSLPVFMTSGNHEAYQVPYGISARVEAGAMDNWAFKLGVLEAATKGSNVDDLLGKGASASVQAGVQALGGPLFGRWLNRSVKGAVKSRASAEVAEHKKDLEAASAWTRGKANEGMSRDHNMTIYEACLAYGPTYGQALTGFNFNGGQFDWFYALFTPLADVTVAYGAHSDDKHGKGTLQTLAALGWGTSENFKNITDLDSKDGGVDRQGAGILPRAVESFSDDQLALLKQAAAYKEASKSTLTVASHFTIVSFDEPEPFSNVDKAEDRCSFVPHNGATGVGLKAAFNQVNVGTCERNQAVYLEHYVNVPGRRGKGPGADWHLAGHSHRSGVYKVRWQQDNARAVATRRVQIYSAKDPGIHEVQTVPPDTETALIVSSCGGPIGYQNLDGELSAWTGRPPAGTLLDPVTGRISQVSTSRCRIEDGRAYNEKPRLCVALDYLHVMSGLPEKGNIVKPLEFGDISRFATGNTQIPLRLSRQMKTLNCIVSLTLWVFEGGKDAAGDDVRKWHRVGTKLDKLGSPSSATISNEGMAALSRAFATGVVGKQTDSAFRRIQATFCEVGLRKPEPMKADEDWAKDMQCTDPWVFPISVVSLNAGRTMSNLVRVGGEKGEVPDWKWLAQTFEDNGYIDPKIAIAGKASAAGKNKP
;
A
#
# COMPACT_ATOMS: atom_id res chain seq x y z
N MET A 1 -36.24 -18.03 80.61
CA MET A 1 -35.23 -18.64 79.72
C MET A 1 -35.93 -19.18 78.49
N ALA A 2 -35.69 -18.58 77.32
CA ALA A 2 -35.83 -19.22 76.00
C ALA A 2 -35.29 -18.23 74.95
N THR A 3 -34.15 -18.58 74.37
CA THR A 3 -33.47 -17.88 73.27
C THR A 3 -34.10 -18.26 71.93
N VAL A 4 -34.40 -17.25 71.10
CA VAL A 4 -34.93 -17.39 69.73
C VAL A 4 -33.76 -17.45 68.73
N PRO A 5 -33.76 -18.33 67.70
CA PRO A 5 -32.66 -18.42 66.72
C PRO A 5 -32.80 -17.47 65.52
N ASN A 6 -31.63 -17.16 64.97
CA ASN A 6 -31.29 -16.20 63.92
C ASN A 6 -31.86 -16.55 62.52
N LEU A 7 -32.61 -15.65 61.90
CA LEU A 7 -33.13 -15.73 60.51
C LEU A 7 -32.21 -14.97 59.52
N GLY A 8 -30.91 -15.29 59.53
CA GLY A 8 -29.89 -14.57 58.77
C GLY A 8 -29.33 -15.26 57.51
N SER A 9 -29.63 -16.53 57.25
CA SER A 9 -28.90 -17.32 56.23
C SER A 9 -29.74 -17.85 55.05
N SER A 10 -31.06 -17.68 55.05
CA SER A 10 -31.95 -18.27 54.03
C SER A 10 -32.27 -17.35 52.84
N ALA A 11 -32.17 -16.02 53.00
CA ALA A 11 -32.54 -15.07 51.94
C ALA A 11 -31.46 -14.90 50.85
N ALA A 12 -30.18 -15.03 51.19
CA ALA A 12 -29.08 -14.91 50.22
C ALA A 12 -28.95 -16.15 49.31
N ASN A 13 -29.23 -17.34 49.84
CA ASN A 13 -29.21 -18.57 49.04
C ASN A 13 -30.47 -18.72 48.15
N ALA A 14 -31.62 -18.17 48.57
CA ALA A 14 -32.86 -18.25 47.80
C ALA A 14 -32.89 -17.36 46.53
N GLN A 15 -32.07 -16.31 46.45
CA GLN A 15 -31.93 -15.49 45.23
C GLN A 15 -30.99 -16.12 44.19
N SER A 16 -30.02 -16.96 44.60
CA SER A 16 -29.14 -17.67 43.67
C SER A 16 -29.83 -18.81 42.91
N ALA A 17 -30.91 -19.37 43.49
CA ALA A 17 -31.65 -20.50 42.91
C ALA A 17 -32.77 -20.09 41.94
N LYS A 18 -33.21 -18.83 41.95
CA LYS A 18 -34.37 -18.35 41.17
C LYS A 18 -34.05 -17.84 39.76
N SER A 19 -32.78 -17.79 39.37
CA SER A 19 -32.33 -17.37 38.03
C SER A 19 -31.95 -18.54 37.11
N ARG A 20 -32.07 -19.79 37.58
CA ARG A 20 -31.88 -20.97 36.72
C ARG A 20 -33.13 -21.22 35.90
N ILE A 21 -32.97 -21.27 34.58
CA ILE A 21 -33.99 -21.85 33.70
C ILE A 21 -34.08 -23.34 34.07
N PRO A 22 -35.29 -23.92 34.24
CA PRO A 22 -35.44 -25.37 34.32
C PRO A 22 -34.85 -26.02 33.06
N GLY A 23 -33.75 -26.76 33.19
CA GLY A 23 -33.12 -27.51 32.08
C GLY A 23 -31.65 -27.23 31.79
N VAL A 24 -30.99 -26.26 32.43
CA VAL A 24 -29.53 -26.01 32.27
C VAL A 24 -28.84 -26.12 33.62
N CYS A 25 -29.02 -27.26 34.30
CA CYS A 25 -28.46 -27.52 35.63
C CYS A 25 -27.27 -28.48 35.60
N ASP A 26 -26.99 -29.09 34.45
CA ASP A 26 -25.85 -29.95 34.18
C ASP A 26 -25.41 -29.76 32.71
N CYS A 27 -24.16 -30.10 32.42
CA CYS A 27 -23.61 -30.14 31.07
C CYS A 27 -24.07 -31.42 30.35
N SER A 28 -25.36 -31.77 30.44
CA SER A 28 -25.95 -32.95 29.81
C SER A 28 -26.58 -32.68 28.43
N ASP A 29 -26.99 -31.44 28.13
CA ASP A 29 -27.67 -31.11 26.86
C ASP A 29 -26.64 -31.00 25.70
N PRO A 30 -26.62 -31.93 24.73
CA PRO A 30 -25.43 -32.20 23.90
C PRO A 30 -25.39 -31.44 22.56
N VAL A 31 -25.89 -30.20 22.51
CA VAL A 31 -25.87 -29.43 21.25
C VAL A 31 -24.66 -28.50 21.22
N ASP A 32 -23.68 -28.80 20.36
CA ASP A 32 -22.61 -27.87 20.02
C ASP A 32 -23.21 -26.53 19.57
N LYS A 33 -22.75 -25.43 20.19
CA LYS A 33 -23.21 -24.08 19.85
C LYS A 33 -22.12 -23.35 19.08
N SER A 34 -22.44 -22.90 17.87
CA SER A 34 -21.49 -22.15 17.05
C SER A 34 -21.30 -20.72 17.59
N ALA A 35 -20.05 -20.31 17.73
CA ALA A 35 -19.67 -18.93 17.99
C ALA A 35 -18.42 -18.55 17.20
N LEU A 36 -18.29 -17.26 16.91
CA LEU A 36 -17.11 -16.64 16.32
C LEU A 36 -16.48 -15.68 17.33
N ILE A 37 -15.16 -15.71 17.47
CA ILE A 37 -14.43 -14.78 18.34
C ILE A 37 -14.13 -13.51 17.54
N LEU A 38 -14.73 -12.40 17.96
CA LEU A 38 -14.54 -11.07 17.37
C LEU A 38 -13.23 -10.42 17.85
N TYR A 39 -12.91 -10.63 19.12
CA TYR A 39 -11.68 -10.14 19.75
C TYR A 39 -11.23 -11.12 20.85
N PRO A 40 -9.95 -11.51 20.89
CA PRO A 40 -8.87 -11.10 19.95
C PRO A 40 -8.98 -11.73 18.58
N SER A 41 -8.27 -11.17 17.60
CA SER A 41 -8.12 -11.68 16.23
C SER A 41 -6.66 -11.50 15.76
N LEU A 42 -6.27 -12.11 14.64
CA LEU A 42 -4.88 -12.08 14.15
C LEU A 42 -4.36 -10.64 13.93
N GLY A 43 -5.22 -9.75 13.41
CA GLY A 43 -4.93 -8.33 13.22
C GLY A 43 -5.35 -7.44 14.40
N THR A 44 -5.83 -8.01 15.50
CA THR A 44 -6.21 -7.25 16.71
C THR A 44 -5.98 -8.12 17.95
N PRO A 45 -4.71 -8.37 18.34
CA PRO A 45 -4.35 -9.29 19.40
C PRO A 45 -4.71 -8.77 20.79
N LEU A 46 -4.91 -9.69 21.74
CA LEU A 46 -5.11 -9.36 23.15
C LEU A 46 -3.75 -9.30 23.86
N LEU A 47 -3.32 -8.10 24.21
CA LEU A 47 -2.10 -7.87 24.98
C LEU A 47 -2.44 -7.66 26.44
N LEU A 48 -1.90 -8.53 27.30
CA LEU A 48 -2.10 -8.48 28.74
C LEU A 48 -0.87 -7.87 29.40
N LYS A 49 -1.04 -7.00 30.39
CA LYS A 49 0.10 -6.58 31.21
C LYS A 49 0.55 -7.73 32.11
N GLU A 50 1.86 -7.92 32.30
CA GLU A 50 2.38 -8.84 33.33
C GLU A 50 1.70 -8.61 34.69
N GLY A 51 1.18 -9.69 35.27
CA GLY A 51 0.42 -9.66 36.52
C GLY A 51 -1.06 -9.31 36.38
N GLN A 52 -1.56 -8.98 35.18
CA GLN A 52 -2.99 -8.79 34.93
C GLN A 52 -3.75 -10.10 35.17
N THR A 53 -4.84 -10.01 35.93
CA THR A 53 -5.54 -11.19 36.45
C THR A 53 -6.89 -11.43 35.78
N LYS A 54 -7.38 -10.48 34.97
CA LYS A 54 -8.64 -10.59 34.25
C LYS A 54 -8.56 -9.97 32.87
N CYS A 55 -9.29 -10.54 31.91
CA CYS A 55 -9.46 -9.98 30.58
C CYS A 55 -10.86 -10.27 30.02
N SER A 56 -11.24 -9.59 28.95
CA SER A 56 -12.45 -9.89 28.19
C SER A 56 -12.12 -10.36 26.79
N ILE A 57 -12.86 -11.36 26.32
CA ILE A 57 -13.00 -11.69 24.89
C ILE A 57 -14.42 -11.34 24.42
N PHE A 58 -14.56 -11.02 23.13
CA PHE A 58 -15.86 -10.74 22.53
C PHE A 58 -16.19 -11.82 21.51
N ILE A 59 -17.40 -12.37 21.60
CA ILE A 59 -17.89 -13.38 20.67
C ILE A 59 -19.24 -12.97 20.08
N VAL A 60 -19.56 -13.50 18.90
CA VAL A 60 -20.92 -13.52 18.37
C VAL A 60 -21.38 -14.99 18.32
N GLY A 61 -22.55 -15.24 18.88
CA GLY A 61 -23.16 -16.57 18.89
C GLY A 61 -24.37 -16.66 17.96
N GLU A 62 -24.66 -17.88 17.50
CA GLU A 62 -25.92 -18.17 16.81
C GLU A 62 -27.15 -17.90 17.68
N SER A 63 -28.32 -17.72 17.05
CA SER A 63 -29.58 -17.41 17.75
C SER A 63 -29.94 -18.39 18.87
N SER A 64 -29.54 -19.65 18.75
CA SER A 64 -29.83 -20.67 19.76
C SER A 64 -29.04 -20.46 21.07
N LEU A 65 -27.89 -19.78 21.02
CA LEU A 65 -27.09 -19.41 22.20
C LEU A 65 -27.81 -18.39 23.09
N LYS A 66 -28.65 -17.54 22.50
CA LYS A 66 -29.47 -16.56 23.22
C LYS A 66 -30.48 -17.21 24.16
N ALA A 67 -31.20 -18.22 23.66
CA ALA A 67 -32.17 -18.95 24.46
C ALA A 67 -31.47 -19.65 25.64
N ALA A 68 -30.33 -20.28 25.36
CA ALA A 68 -29.57 -21.02 26.35
C ALA A 68 -28.90 -20.13 27.42
N SER A 69 -28.48 -18.91 27.03
CA SER A 69 -27.84 -17.95 27.95
C SER A 69 -28.83 -17.23 28.89
N GLY A 70 -30.14 -17.38 28.69
CA GLY A 70 -31.20 -16.83 29.54
C GLY A 70 -31.43 -15.31 29.44
N ALA A 71 -31.03 -14.69 28.34
CA ALA A 71 -31.00 -13.23 28.20
C ALA A 71 -32.34 -12.61 27.69
N GLY A 72 -33.32 -12.43 28.59
CA GLY A 72 -34.49 -11.56 28.39
C GLY A 72 -34.32 -10.21 29.09
N GLY A 73 -33.95 -9.14 28.36
CA GLY A 73 -33.71 -7.81 28.96
C GLY A 73 -33.03 -6.80 28.04
N LEU A 74 -33.00 -5.53 28.45
CA LEU A 74 -32.29 -4.44 27.75
C LEU A 74 -30.78 -4.69 27.73
N ILE A 75 -30.11 -4.38 26.61
CA ILE A 75 -28.65 -4.53 26.45
C ILE A 75 -27.93 -3.33 27.13
N PRO A 76 -26.83 -3.54 27.88
CA PRO A 76 -26.21 -4.82 28.22
C PRO A 76 -26.98 -5.58 29.31
N ALA A 77 -26.99 -6.91 29.23
CA ALA A 77 -27.67 -7.79 30.18
C ALA A 77 -26.75 -8.96 30.60
N PRO A 78 -26.74 -9.39 31.87
CA PRO A 78 -26.06 -10.62 32.28
C PRO A 78 -26.51 -11.83 31.45
N ALA A 79 -25.56 -12.69 31.10
CA ALA A 79 -25.78 -13.95 30.40
C ALA A 79 -25.35 -15.11 31.33
N PRO A 80 -26.09 -15.35 32.43
CA PRO A 80 -25.61 -16.15 33.56
C PRO A 80 -25.27 -17.59 33.21
N ASN A 81 -25.87 -18.16 32.16
CA ASN A 81 -25.63 -19.55 31.75
C ASN A 81 -24.55 -19.69 30.67
N LEU A 82 -23.95 -18.60 30.17
CA LEU A 82 -22.99 -18.69 29.08
C LEU A 82 -21.70 -19.42 29.48
N HIS A 83 -21.34 -19.40 30.77
CA HIS A 83 -20.16 -20.10 31.29
C HIS A 83 -20.13 -21.60 30.95
N VAL A 84 -21.30 -22.26 30.90
CA VAL A 84 -21.44 -23.67 30.50
C VAL A 84 -20.90 -23.91 29.08
N PHE A 85 -21.24 -23.01 28.15
CA PHE A 85 -20.79 -23.11 26.76
C PHE A 85 -19.31 -22.74 26.62
N VAL A 86 -18.85 -21.76 27.40
CA VAL A 86 -17.42 -21.41 27.44
C VAL A 86 -16.60 -22.60 27.92
N ASP A 87 -17.02 -23.28 28.98
CA ASP A 87 -16.32 -24.45 29.52
C ASP A 87 -16.26 -25.62 28.51
N ARG A 88 -17.37 -25.85 27.80
CA ARG A 88 -17.46 -26.88 26.76
C ARG A 88 -16.66 -26.58 25.51
N HIS A 89 -16.63 -25.35 25.03
CA HIS A 89 -16.13 -25.04 23.68
C HIS A 89 -14.81 -24.29 23.66
N LEU A 90 -14.53 -23.41 24.61
CA LEU A 90 -13.32 -22.58 24.57
C LEU A 90 -12.08 -23.44 24.87
N ARG A 91 -11.04 -23.28 24.07
CA ARG A 91 -9.72 -23.89 24.28
C ARG A 91 -8.63 -22.84 24.18
N LEU A 92 -7.48 -23.16 24.77
CA LEU A 92 -6.26 -22.38 24.69
C LEU A 92 -5.18 -23.23 24.03
N TYR A 93 -4.74 -22.83 22.84
CA TYR A 93 -3.70 -23.52 22.07
C TYR A 93 -2.45 -22.67 21.92
N SER A 94 -1.34 -23.29 21.52
CA SER A 94 -0.18 -22.55 21.02
C SER A 94 -0.53 -21.84 19.71
N ILE A 95 0.02 -20.64 19.49
CA ILE A 95 -0.14 -19.95 18.19
C ILE A 95 0.46 -20.75 17.01
N LYS A 96 1.30 -21.74 17.28
CA LYS A 96 1.96 -22.57 16.27
C LYS A 96 1.03 -23.60 15.64
N GLU A 97 0.08 -24.13 16.41
CA GLU A 97 -0.79 -25.24 16.00
C GLU A 97 -2.06 -25.25 16.87
N LYS A 98 -3.22 -25.49 16.25
CA LYS A 98 -4.48 -25.74 16.94
C LYS A 98 -4.78 -27.24 16.97
N GLY A 99 -5.38 -27.71 18.06
CA GLY A 99 -5.88 -29.08 18.13
C GLY A 99 -7.05 -29.32 17.17
N THR A 100 -7.14 -30.51 16.58
CA THR A 100 -8.21 -30.95 15.66
C THR A 100 -9.13 -32.02 16.26
N GLN A 101 -8.87 -32.36 17.53
CA GLN A 101 -9.62 -33.32 18.33
C GLN A 101 -9.77 -32.75 19.74
N THR A 102 -11.00 -32.74 20.25
CA THR A 102 -11.35 -32.17 21.55
C THR A 102 -12.68 -32.77 21.99
N ASP A 103 -12.88 -33.04 23.28
CA ASP A 103 -14.21 -33.37 23.77
C ASP A 103 -14.99 -32.09 24.09
N THR A 104 -16.09 -31.85 23.37
CA THR A 104 -17.03 -30.73 23.58
C THR A 104 -18.35 -31.17 24.23
N THR A 105 -18.48 -32.45 24.60
CA THR A 105 -19.72 -33.00 25.16
C THR A 105 -19.92 -32.63 26.63
N THR A 106 -18.82 -32.42 27.36
CA THR A 106 -18.78 -32.09 28.79
C THR A 106 -17.91 -30.84 29.05
N GLY A 107 -17.96 -30.30 30.27
CA GLY A 107 -17.08 -29.19 30.70
C GLY A 107 -15.63 -29.68 30.83
N THR A 108 -14.82 -29.43 29.80
CA THR A 108 -13.43 -29.89 29.75
C THR A 108 -12.40 -28.77 29.74
N LEU A 109 -12.82 -27.50 29.68
CA LEU A 109 -11.89 -26.38 29.86
C LEU A 109 -11.31 -26.39 31.28
N PHE A 110 -12.16 -26.59 32.31
CA PHE A 110 -11.71 -26.71 33.71
C PHE A 110 -11.57 -28.16 34.18
N GLY A 111 -12.06 -29.15 33.41
CA GLY A 111 -11.87 -30.57 33.68
C GLY A 111 -12.77 -31.17 34.76
N ASP A 112 -13.90 -30.53 35.08
CA ASP A 112 -14.88 -31.01 36.06
C ASP A 112 -16.14 -31.67 35.43
N GLY A 113 -16.12 -31.92 34.12
CA GLY A 113 -17.03 -32.81 33.42
C GLY A 113 -18.45 -32.28 33.33
N ASN A 114 -19.45 -33.11 33.66
CA ASN A 114 -20.86 -32.74 33.52
C ASN A 114 -21.33 -31.68 34.51
N ALA A 115 -20.54 -31.38 35.56
CA ALA A 115 -20.95 -30.43 36.58
C ALA A 115 -20.73 -28.97 36.15
N CYS A 116 -19.69 -28.69 35.35
CA CYS A 116 -19.30 -27.34 34.95
C CYS A 116 -19.30 -26.36 36.14
N ALA A 117 -18.93 -26.85 37.34
CA ALA A 117 -19.11 -26.19 38.63
C ALA A 117 -18.03 -25.13 38.90
N THR A 118 -16.89 -25.27 38.22
CA THR A 118 -15.73 -24.39 38.31
C THR A 118 -15.88 -23.18 37.39
N ALA A 119 -16.44 -23.38 36.20
CA ALA A 119 -16.67 -22.33 35.21
C ALA A 119 -17.37 -21.06 35.73
N PRO A 120 -18.50 -21.11 36.48
CA PRO A 120 -19.18 -19.90 36.95
C PRO A 120 -18.37 -19.06 37.96
N GLN A 121 -17.32 -19.64 38.55
CA GLN A 121 -16.43 -18.92 39.49
C GLN A 121 -15.41 -18.06 38.74
N HIS A 122 -15.00 -18.49 37.54
CA HIS A 122 -13.90 -17.91 36.76
C HIS A 122 -14.33 -17.29 35.43
N ILE A 123 -15.55 -17.56 34.98
CA ILE A 123 -16.11 -17.06 33.73
C ILE A 123 -17.40 -16.28 34.03
N LYS A 124 -17.45 -15.04 33.56
CA LYS A 124 -18.66 -14.21 33.61
C LYS A 124 -18.97 -13.66 32.23
N ALA A 125 -20.25 -13.52 31.93
CA ALA A 125 -20.68 -13.12 30.60
C ALA A 125 -21.84 -12.15 30.60
N TRP A 126 -21.86 -11.30 29.58
CA TRP A 126 -22.91 -10.33 29.32
C TRP A 126 -23.24 -10.32 27.83
N ARG A 127 -24.52 -10.21 27.50
CA ARG A 127 -24.93 -9.78 26.17
C ARG A 127 -24.75 -8.28 26.08
N VAL A 128 -23.99 -7.81 25.09
CA VAL A 128 -23.55 -6.40 24.98
C VAL A 128 -23.91 -5.72 23.66
N GLY A 129 -24.35 -6.47 22.65
CA GLY A 129 -24.75 -5.88 21.37
C GLY A 129 -25.39 -6.88 20.42
N ARG A 130 -25.51 -6.47 19.16
CA ARG A 130 -25.90 -7.33 18.03
C ARG A 130 -24.86 -7.22 16.93
N PHE A 131 -24.63 -8.31 16.23
CA PHE A 131 -23.71 -8.38 15.11
C PHE A 131 -24.39 -7.88 13.83
N GLY A 132 -23.73 -6.97 13.12
CA GLY A 132 -24.24 -6.38 11.89
C GLY A 132 -23.22 -5.45 11.25
N ALA A 133 -23.44 -5.13 9.98
CA ALA A 133 -22.56 -4.25 9.21
C ALA A 133 -22.49 -2.85 9.85
N GLY A 134 -21.27 -2.37 10.12
CA GLY A 134 -21.04 -1.02 10.65
C GLY A 134 -21.49 -0.82 12.10
N VAL A 135 -21.77 -1.90 12.85
CA VAL A 135 -22.27 -1.76 14.23
C VAL A 135 -21.13 -1.42 15.19
N LEU A 136 -21.28 -0.31 15.93
CA LEU A 136 -20.44 0.03 17.08
C LEU A 136 -20.73 -0.89 18.28
N ILE A 137 -19.76 -1.75 18.61
CA ILE A 137 -19.77 -2.61 19.79
C ILE A 137 -19.44 -1.77 21.02
N LYS A 138 -20.24 -1.98 22.07
CA LYS A 138 -19.99 -1.46 23.41
C LYS A 138 -19.79 -2.64 24.36
N ASP A 139 -19.00 -2.44 25.40
CA ASP A 139 -18.83 -3.42 26.47
C ASP A 139 -20.01 -3.39 27.47
N ARG A 140 -19.95 -4.23 28.50
CA ARG A 140 -20.95 -4.30 29.58
C ARG A 140 -21.09 -2.99 30.36
N HIS A 141 -20.10 -2.11 30.31
CA HIS A 141 -20.10 -0.79 30.92
C HIS A 141 -20.64 0.29 29.97
N ARG A 142 -21.11 -0.10 28.78
CA ARG A 142 -21.59 0.76 27.68
C ARG A 142 -20.49 1.64 27.07
N ARG A 143 -19.23 1.24 27.21
CA ARG A 143 -18.08 1.93 26.62
C ARG A 143 -17.88 1.45 25.18
N PRO A 144 -17.78 2.34 24.18
CA PRO A 144 -17.39 1.99 22.82
C PRO A 144 -16.06 1.22 22.80
N PHE A 145 -15.99 0.13 22.05
CA PHE A 145 -14.79 -0.70 21.96
C PHE A 145 -14.30 -0.85 20.52
N ALA A 146 -15.19 -1.23 19.60
CA ALA A 146 -14.84 -1.48 18.21
C ALA A 146 -16.05 -1.36 17.28
N THR A 147 -15.82 -1.17 15.98
CA THR A 147 -16.86 -1.21 14.95
C THR A 147 -16.75 -2.51 14.16
N ILE A 148 -17.87 -3.19 13.92
CA ILE A 148 -17.91 -4.36 13.02
C ILE A 148 -17.77 -3.89 11.58
N ALA A 149 -16.80 -4.45 10.86
CA ALA A 149 -16.62 -4.13 9.45
C ALA A 149 -17.84 -4.59 8.62
N PRO A 150 -18.37 -3.75 7.72
CA PRO A 150 -19.47 -4.14 6.84
C PRO A 150 -19.19 -5.41 6.04
N MET A 151 -17.95 -5.59 5.57
CA MET A 151 -17.55 -6.79 4.85
C MET A 151 -17.40 -8.03 5.74
N ALA A 152 -16.98 -7.90 6.99
CA ALA A 152 -16.98 -9.01 7.93
C ALA A 152 -18.41 -9.56 8.12
N ALA A 153 -19.41 -8.68 8.24
CA ALA A 153 -20.80 -9.10 8.35
C ALA A 153 -21.31 -9.82 7.10
N GLN A 154 -20.77 -9.53 5.91
CA GLN A 154 -21.10 -10.26 4.68
C GLN A 154 -20.40 -11.63 4.60
N VAL A 155 -19.14 -11.71 5.02
CA VAL A 155 -18.38 -12.96 5.09
C VAL A 155 -19.06 -13.92 6.07
N TYR A 156 -19.43 -13.42 7.25
CA TYR A 156 -20.09 -14.18 8.33
C TYR A 156 -21.62 -14.01 8.32
N LYS A 157 -22.23 -14.04 7.13
CA LYS A 157 -23.67 -13.79 6.92
C LYS A 157 -24.60 -14.66 7.79
N ASP A 158 -24.17 -15.89 8.09
CA ASP A 158 -24.94 -16.86 8.88
C ASP A 158 -25.12 -16.41 10.35
N LEU A 159 -24.36 -15.39 10.80
CA LEU A 159 -24.42 -14.79 12.14
C LEU A 159 -25.06 -13.40 12.18
N GLN A 160 -25.54 -12.88 11.03
CA GLN A 160 -26.16 -11.54 10.99
C GLN A 160 -27.36 -11.43 11.93
N GLY A 161 -27.40 -10.36 12.71
CA GLY A 161 -28.42 -10.14 13.74
C GLY A 161 -28.24 -10.98 15.00
N GLY A 162 -27.21 -11.84 15.06
CA GLY A 162 -26.81 -12.59 16.25
C GLY A 162 -26.43 -11.69 17.42
N ASP A 163 -26.55 -12.21 18.64
CA ASP A 163 -26.21 -11.45 19.84
C ASP A 163 -24.67 -11.48 20.07
N VAL A 164 -24.11 -10.33 20.40
CA VAL A 164 -22.69 -10.17 20.77
C VAL A 164 -22.56 -10.29 22.28
N TYR A 165 -21.60 -11.09 22.74
CA TYR A 165 -21.32 -11.33 24.14
C TYR A 165 -19.91 -10.89 24.50
N GLU A 166 -19.78 -10.26 25.67
CA GLU A 166 -18.51 -10.06 26.36
C GLU A 166 -18.34 -11.18 27.38
N ILE A 167 -17.19 -11.86 27.36
CA ILE A 167 -16.83 -12.92 28.31
C ILE A 167 -15.61 -12.47 29.08
N GLU A 168 -15.77 -12.24 30.38
CA GLU A 168 -14.67 -12.05 31.32
C GLU A 168 -14.08 -13.39 31.75
N ILE A 169 -12.75 -13.46 31.72
CA ILE A 169 -11.95 -14.61 32.08
C ILE A 169 -11.05 -14.26 33.27
N ASP A 170 -11.05 -15.09 34.30
CA ASP A 170 -10.05 -15.09 35.36
C ASP A 170 -8.77 -15.79 34.90
N LEU A 171 -7.71 -15.01 34.68
CA LEU A 171 -6.42 -15.48 34.18
C LEU A 171 -5.65 -16.32 35.20
N LYS A 172 -6.05 -16.28 36.48
CA LYS A 172 -5.43 -17.10 37.53
C LYS A 172 -5.92 -18.54 37.54
N ALA A 173 -7.00 -18.87 36.85
CA ALA A 173 -7.53 -20.23 36.81
C ALA A 173 -6.86 -21.05 35.69
N ALA A 174 -6.74 -22.37 35.88
CA ALA A 174 -6.39 -23.27 34.79
C ALA A 174 -7.53 -23.28 33.76
N PRO A 175 -7.25 -23.32 32.44
CA PRO A 175 -5.95 -23.46 31.79
C PRO A 175 -5.26 -22.13 31.47
N PHE A 176 -5.85 -20.99 31.85
CA PHE A 176 -5.37 -19.65 31.47
C PHE A 176 -4.02 -19.28 32.10
N GLN A 177 -3.62 -19.96 33.17
CA GLN A 177 -2.26 -19.90 33.73
C GLN A 177 -1.16 -20.26 32.70
N GLY A 178 -1.51 -20.97 31.61
CA GLY A 178 -0.57 -21.29 30.52
C GLY A 178 -0.15 -20.08 29.67
N ILE A 179 -0.88 -18.96 29.72
CA ILE A 179 -0.53 -17.73 29.01
C ILE A 179 0.76 -17.15 29.61
N ASN A 180 1.75 -16.86 28.77
CA ASN A 180 3.06 -16.38 29.19
C ASN A 180 3.56 -15.22 28.31
N SER A 181 4.76 -14.72 28.62
CA SER A 181 5.40 -13.61 27.90
C SER A 181 6.39 -14.05 26.81
N GLY A 182 6.74 -15.35 26.73
CA GLY A 182 7.68 -15.87 25.74
C GLY A 182 7.06 -16.13 24.37
N SER A 183 5.82 -16.64 24.33
CA SER A 183 5.13 -17.02 23.10
C SER A 183 3.64 -16.69 23.16
N PHE A 184 3.03 -16.46 21.99
CA PHE A 184 1.58 -16.32 21.91
C PHE A 184 0.87 -17.66 22.13
N MET A 185 -0.23 -17.58 22.87
CA MET A 185 -1.31 -18.55 22.82
C MET A 185 -2.41 -18.05 21.88
N SER A 186 -3.35 -18.91 21.52
CA SER A 186 -4.56 -18.58 20.78
C SER A 186 -5.76 -19.16 21.49
N PHE A 187 -6.79 -18.34 21.71
CA PHE A 187 -8.11 -18.88 22.01
C PHE A 187 -8.65 -19.61 20.77
N ALA A 188 -9.51 -20.60 21.00
CA ALA A 188 -10.22 -21.30 19.94
C ALA A 188 -11.60 -21.75 20.45
N TRP A 189 -12.66 -21.50 19.69
CA TRP A 189 -14.00 -22.00 20.03
C TRP A 189 -14.27 -23.30 19.28
N MET A 190 -14.14 -24.45 19.93
CA MET A 190 -14.20 -25.76 19.27
C MET A 190 -15.62 -26.33 19.26
N VAL A 191 -16.04 -26.86 18.10
CA VAL A 191 -17.29 -27.63 17.94
C VAL A 191 -17.02 -28.93 17.19
N LYS A 192 -17.86 -29.95 17.41
CA LYS A 192 -17.80 -31.19 16.65
C LYS A 192 -18.18 -30.95 15.19
N LEU A 193 -17.42 -31.54 14.28
CA LEU A 193 -17.71 -31.47 12.86
C LEU A 193 -18.82 -32.45 12.46
N ASN A 194 -19.84 -31.92 11.80
CA ASN A 194 -20.77 -32.73 11.01
C ASN A 194 -20.11 -33.21 9.70
N ASP A 195 -20.80 -34.03 8.92
CA ASP A 195 -20.23 -34.62 7.71
C ASP A 195 -19.81 -33.57 6.66
N ALA A 196 -20.57 -32.48 6.55
CA ALA A 196 -20.20 -31.35 5.68
C ALA A 196 -18.92 -30.63 6.16
N GLY A 197 -18.75 -30.48 7.47
CA GLY A 197 -17.55 -29.91 8.09
C GLY A 197 -16.31 -30.79 7.88
N LYS A 198 -16.46 -32.12 8.02
CA LYS A 198 -15.37 -33.08 7.75
C LYS A 198 -14.93 -33.09 6.28
N GLN A 199 -15.84 -32.79 5.36
CA GLN A 199 -15.48 -32.60 3.94
C GLN A 199 -14.67 -31.32 3.71
N LEU A 200 -14.96 -30.24 4.45
CA LEU A 200 -14.20 -28.99 4.36
C LEU A 200 -12.83 -29.11 5.02
N LEU A 201 -12.76 -29.77 6.18
CA LEU A 201 -11.54 -29.96 6.97
C LEU A 201 -11.28 -31.46 7.17
N PRO A 202 -10.68 -32.14 6.17
CA PRO A 202 -10.38 -33.56 6.27
C PRO A 202 -9.40 -33.82 7.41
N ASN A 203 -9.56 -34.96 8.08
CA ASN A 203 -8.78 -35.41 9.24
C ASN A 203 -9.04 -34.66 10.56
N ALA A 204 -9.93 -33.67 10.57
CA ALA A 204 -10.40 -33.04 11.80
C ALA A 204 -11.69 -33.71 12.31
N THR A 205 -11.82 -33.83 13.63
CA THR A 205 -13.09 -34.21 14.28
C THR A 205 -13.79 -32.99 14.88
N HIS A 206 -13.01 -31.98 15.25
CA HIS A 206 -13.45 -30.72 15.80
C HIS A 206 -12.68 -29.58 15.13
N ALA A 207 -13.32 -28.43 14.96
CA ALA A 207 -12.68 -27.21 14.47
C ALA A 207 -13.41 -25.98 15.00
N GLU A 208 -12.85 -24.80 14.73
CA GLU A 208 -13.59 -23.57 15.00
C GLU A 208 -14.70 -23.35 13.98
N PRO A 209 -15.90 -22.91 14.40
CA PRO A 209 -16.93 -22.45 13.48
C PRO A 209 -16.40 -21.38 12.51
N GLN A 210 -15.51 -20.50 12.98
CA GLN A 210 -14.89 -19.48 12.13
C GLN A 210 -13.96 -20.07 11.06
N ASP A 211 -13.21 -21.14 11.38
CA ASP A 211 -12.39 -21.85 10.39
C ASP A 211 -13.27 -22.47 9.29
N LEU A 212 -14.42 -23.03 9.67
CA LEU A 212 -15.42 -23.55 8.72
C LEU A 212 -16.03 -22.44 7.86
N MET A 213 -16.33 -21.28 8.45
CA MET A 213 -16.86 -20.13 7.72
C MET A 213 -15.83 -19.57 6.74
N ILE A 214 -14.55 -19.49 7.12
CA ILE A 214 -13.45 -19.10 6.23
C ILE A 214 -13.30 -20.13 5.11
N ALA A 215 -13.28 -21.42 5.41
CA ALA A 215 -13.20 -22.47 4.38
C ALA A 215 -14.39 -22.44 3.42
N LYS A 216 -15.61 -22.21 3.92
CA LYS A 216 -16.83 -22.03 3.12
C LYS A 216 -16.73 -20.78 2.26
N PHE A 217 -16.29 -19.65 2.82
CA PHE A 217 -16.06 -18.39 2.11
C PHE A 217 -15.06 -18.59 0.96
N LEU A 218 -13.89 -19.15 1.23
CA LEU A 218 -12.85 -19.39 0.22
C LEU A 218 -13.35 -20.33 -0.89
N ARG A 219 -14.12 -21.37 -0.53
CA ARG A 219 -14.77 -22.24 -1.52
C ARG A 219 -15.84 -21.49 -2.34
N GLU A 220 -16.70 -20.70 -1.70
CA GLU A 220 -17.69 -19.86 -2.39
C GLU A 220 -17.01 -18.89 -3.36
N GLN A 221 -15.89 -18.28 -2.96
CA GLN A 221 -15.09 -17.40 -3.82
C GLN A 221 -14.53 -18.16 -5.01
N SER A 222 -14.02 -19.38 -4.83
CA SER A 222 -13.54 -20.22 -5.94
C SER A 222 -14.63 -20.61 -6.95
N THR A 223 -15.90 -20.60 -6.52
CA THR A 223 -17.06 -20.84 -7.40
C THR A 223 -17.55 -19.55 -8.07
N LYS A 224 -17.49 -18.41 -7.36
CA LYS A 224 -17.96 -17.09 -7.85
C LYS A 224 -16.96 -16.41 -8.78
N ASP A 225 -15.68 -16.46 -8.42
CA ASP A 225 -14.59 -15.89 -9.19
C ASP A 225 -13.87 -17.00 -9.97
N PRO A 226 -14.06 -17.07 -11.31
CA PRO A 226 -13.39 -18.08 -12.13
C PRO A 226 -11.86 -17.95 -12.10
N PHE A 227 -11.34 -16.82 -11.61
CA PHE A 227 -9.92 -16.50 -11.52
C PHE A 227 -9.37 -16.66 -10.10
N HIS A 228 -10.07 -17.34 -9.20
CA HIS A 228 -9.55 -17.61 -7.86
C HIS A 228 -8.32 -18.51 -7.89
N PHE A 229 -7.32 -18.21 -7.06
CA PHE A 229 -6.18 -19.12 -6.91
C PHE A 229 -6.62 -20.45 -6.29
N ALA A 230 -6.12 -21.57 -6.83
CA ALA A 230 -6.64 -22.89 -6.47
C ALA A 230 -6.12 -23.39 -5.11
N ASN A 231 -4.89 -23.05 -4.74
CA ASN A 231 -4.26 -23.58 -3.54
C ASN A 231 -4.20 -22.51 -2.44
N LEU A 232 -4.93 -22.71 -1.34
CA LEU A 232 -5.18 -21.68 -0.32
C LEU A 232 -4.52 -22.06 1.02
N HIS A 233 -3.20 -22.25 0.96
CA HIS A 233 -2.37 -22.54 2.12
C HIS A 233 -1.37 -21.41 2.36
N GLU A 234 -0.91 -21.30 3.61
CA GLU A 234 0.17 -20.40 3.99
C GLU A 234 1.41 -20.63 3.10
N PHE A 235 2.12 -19.56 2.80
CA PHE A 235 3.45 -19.61 2.21
C PHE A 235 4.48 -20.02 3.26
N ASP A 236 5.42 -20.89 2.88
CA ASP A 236 6.56 -21.26 3.70
C ASP A 236 7.69 -20.23 3.53
N LEU A 237 7.60 -19.16 4.30
CA LEU A 237 8.58 -18.07 4.28
C LEU A 237 9.98 -18.50 4.78
N SER A 238 10.13 -19.70 5.38
CA SER A 238 11.44 -20.24 5.71
C SER A 238 12.16 -20.82 4.49
N LYS A 239 11.40 -21.31 3.51
CA LYS A 239 11.89 -21.88 2.25
C LYS A 239 11.82 -20.87 1.10
N GLY A 240 10.92 -19.90 1.18
CA GLY A 240 10.80 -18.80 0.26
C GLY A 240 11.84 -17.72 0.48
N ALA A 241 12.69 -17.53 -0.53
CA ALA A 241 13.65 -16.44 -0.67
C ALA A 241 14.58 -16.19 0.54
N ARG A 242 15.18 -17.27 1.07
CA ARG A 242 16.58 -17.21 1.57
C ARG A 242 17.63 -17.51 0.50
N THR A 243 17.23 -17.75 -0.75
CA THR A 243 18.18 -18.00 -1.85
C THR A 243 17.81 -17.46 -3.25
N THR A 244 16.58 -16.95 -3.51
CA THR A 244 16.21 -16.42 -4.85
C THR A 244 15.22 -15.25 -4.76
N ALA A 245 15.64 -14.02 -5.07
CA ALA A 245 14.80 -12.81 -5.05
C ALA A 245 13.61 -12.81 -6.06
N ASN A 246 13.60 -13.76 -7.01
CA ASN A 246 12.68 -13.79 -8.15
C ASN A 246 11.71 -14.98 -8.13
N GLN A 247 11.47 -15.58 -6.96
CA GLN A 247 10.51 -16.67 -6.80
C GLN A 247 9.63 -16.46 -5.59
N LEU A 248 8.34 -16.77 -5.75
CA LEU A 248 7.45 -16.85 -4.61
C LEU A 248 7.91 -17.98 -3.67
N PRO A 249 7.75 -17.80 -2.35
CA PRO A 249 7.83 -18.90 -1.43
C PRO A 249 6.97 -20.09 -1.88
N PRO A 250 7.41 -21.34 -1.65
CA PRO A 250 6.53 -22.48 -1.85
C PRO A 250 5.38 -22.41 -0.85
N GLN A 251 4.21 -22.93 -1.23
CA GLN A 251 3.13 -23.11 -0.27
C GLN A 251 3.38 -24.33 0.60
N LYS A 252 2.87 -24.24 1.81
CA LYS A 252 2.79 -25.33 2.78
C LYS A 252 1.73 -26.36 2.34
N ASN A 253 1.90 -27.62 2.73
CA ASN A 253 1.12 -28.75 2.20
C ASN A 253 0.33 -29.53 3.28
N GLY A 254 0.52 -29.20 4.56
CA GLY A 254 -0.17 -29.84 5.69
C GLY A 254 -1.59 -29.33 5.90
N SER A 255 -2.47 -30.18 6.44
CA SER A 255 -3.88 -29.83 6.72
C SER A 255 -4.03 -28.69 7.74
N GLY A 256 -3.09 -28.56 8.68
CA GLY A 256 -3.03 -27.45 9.65
C GLY A 256 -2.40 -26.16 9.08
N GLU A 257 -2.01 -26.16 7.80
CA GLU A 257 -1.31 -25.06 7.14
C GLU A 257 -2.22 -24.29 6.15
N ARG A 258 -3.53 -24.55 6.22
CA ARG A 258 -4.59 -23.79 5.54
C ARG A 258 -4.79 -22.41 6.18
N LEU A 259 -5.31 -21.48 5.38
CA LEU A 259 -5.80 -20.21 5.90
C LEU A 259 -6.95 -20.47 6.89
N GLN A 260 -6.81 -19.94 8.11
CA GLN A 260 -7.71 -20.21 9.24
C GLN A 260 -7.67 -19.01 10.20
N SER A 261 -8.66 -18.90 11.10
CA SER A 261 -8.69 -17.82 12.09
C SER A 261 -7.60 -18.01 13.15
N TRP A 262 -7.21 -16.96 13.84
CA TRP A 262 -6.35 -17.04 15.02
C TRP A 262 -6.75 -15.93 15.99
N HIS A 263 -6.65 -16.20 17.30
CA HIS A 263 -7.14 -15.32 18.36
C HIS A 263 -6.03 -15.09 19.39
N PRO A 264 -4.95 -14.36 19.04
CA PRO A 264 -3.71 -14.34 19.80
C PRO A 264 -3.85 -13.63 21.15
N VAL A 265 -3.24 -14.21 22.18
CA VAL A 265 -3.12 -13.63 23.53
C VAL A 265 -1.72 -13.85 24.10
N LYS A 266 -1.19 -12.84 24.80
CA LYS A 266 0.16 -12.88 25.39
C LYS A 266 0.32 -11.86 26.51
N TYR A 267 1.16 -12.18 27.50
CA TYR A 267 1.66 -11.20 28.47
C TYR A 267 2.77 -10.33 27.87
N MET A 268 2.68 -9.04 28.15
CA MET A 268 3.57 -7.98 27.69
C MET A 268 4.12 -7.21 28.91
N PRO A 269 5.29 -6.53 28.79
CA PRO A 269 5.92 -5.83 29.90
C PRO A 269 5.01 -4.82 30.59
N ALA A 270 5.08 -4.70 31.92
CA ALA A 270 4.24 -3.78 32.70
C ALA A 270 4.62 -2.28 32.57
N ARG A 271 4.77 -1.79 31.33
CA ARG A 271 5.07 -0.40 30.94
C ARG A 271 4.38 -0.07 29.61
N PRO A 272 4.28 1.21 29.21
CA PRO A 272 3.90 1.56 27.83
C PRO A 272 4.77 0.80 26.81
N LEU A 273 4.13 0.31 25.76
CA LEU A 273 4.75 -0.53 24.72
C LEU A 273 5.38 0.35 23.65
N LYS A 274 6.62 0.05 23.26
CA LYS A 274 7.27 0.66 22.10
C LYS A 274 6.54 0.20 20.84
N LEU A 275 6.14 1.15 20.01
CA LEU A 275 5.30 0.90 18.84
C LEU A 275 6.11 1.09 17.56
N GLY A 276 6.20 0.02 16.76
CA GLY A 276 6.53 0.15 15.35
C GLY A 276 5.29 0.55 14.56
N HIS A 277 5.45 1.36 13.52
CA HIS A 277 4.39 1.67 12.56
C HIS A 277 4.88 1.45 11.13
N LEU A 278 4.12 0.65 10.40
CA LEU A 278 4.33 0.33 8.99
C LEU A 278 3.03 0.66 8.25
N SER A 279 3.15 1.35 7.12
CA SER A 279 2.03 1.75 6.27
C SER A 279 2.52 1.82 4.83
N ASP A 280 1.62 1.90 3.85
CA ASP A 280 1.95 1.97 2.42
C ASP A 280 2.95 0.86 2.03
N VAL A 281 2.62 -0.38 2.37
CA VAL A 281 3.56 -1.48 2.20
C VAL A 281 3.44 -2.13 0.83
N HIS A 282 2.30 -1.98 0.15
CA HIS A 282 2.10 -2.31 -1.27
C HIS A 282 2.68 -3.67 -1.67
N VAL A 283 2.33 -4.74 -0.93
CA VAL A 283 2.74 -6.10 -1.27
C VAL A 283 2.15 -6.47 -2.62
N ASN A 284 3.04 -6.90 -3.53
CA ASN A 284 2.71 -7.06 -4.93
C ASN A 284 3.59 -8.14 -5.56
N VAL A 285 3.05 -9.35 -5.73
CA VAL A 285 3.77 -10.49 -6.33
C VAL A 285 4.25 -10.21 -7.76
N ARG A 286 3.67 -9.23 -8.47
CA ARG A 286 4.19 -8.82 -9.79
C ARG A 286 5.63 -8.34 -9.71
N HIS A 287 6.09 -7.79 -8.59
CA HIS A 287 7.50 -7.40 -8.43
C HIS A 287 8.43 -8.59 -8.60
N THR A 288 8.00 -9.76 -8.13
CA THR A 288 8.71 -11.03 -8.34
C THR A 288 8.69 -11.45 -9.81
N ALA A 289 7.58 -11.19 -10.54
CA ALA A 289 7.50 -11.45 -11.98
C ALA A 289 8.38 -10.48 -12.79
N MET A 290 8.40 -9.18 -12.46
CA MET A 290 9.29 -8.19 -13.08
C MET A 290 10.76 -8.53 -12.84
N GLY A 291 11.08 -9.05 -11.65
CA GLY A 291 12.42 -9.51 -11.29
C GLY A 291 12.99 -10.58 -12.22
N LYS A 292 12.15 -11.26 -13.02
CA LYS A 292 12.56 -12.26 -14.02
C LYS A 292 12.95 -11.67 -15.37
N SER A 293 12.78 -10.37 -15.58
CA SER A 293 13.09 -9.72 -16.86
C SER A 293 14.57 -9.84 -17.20
N MET A 294 14.83 -10.44 -18.37
CA MET A 294 16.18 -10.57 -18.92
C MET A 294 16.58 -9.40 -19.83
N ALA A 295 15.64 -8.49 -20.13
CA ALA A 295 15.92 -7.31 -20.96
C ALA A 295 16.99 -6.41 -20.32
N GLN A 296 17.81 -5.78 -21.14
CA GLN A 296 18.92 -4.89 -20.77
C GLN A 296 18.74 -3.54 -21.46
N VAL A 297 19.39 -2.50 -20.93
CA VAL A 297 19.34 -1.15 -21.52
C VAL A 297 20.11 -1.14 -22.84
N LEU A 298 21.29 -1.76 -22.87
CA LEU A 298 22.05 -2.03 -24.08
C LEU A 298 22.00 -3.54 -24.36
N GLU A 299 21.31 -3.92 -25.43
CA GLU A 299 21.11 -5.33 -25.79
C GLU A 299 22.27 -5.93 -26.59
N GLY A 300 22.46 -7.24 -26.49
CA GLY A 300 23.51 -7.99 -27.20
C GLY A 300 24.88 -7.96 -26.53
N ASP A 301 25.94 -8.14 -27.34
CA ASP A 301 27.31 -8.17 -26.81
C ASP A 301 27.82 -6.77 -26.51
N VAL A 302 27.93 -6.45 -25.21
CA VAL A 302 28.40 -5.18 -24.68
C VAL A 302 29.57 -5.47 -23.74
N ALA A 303 30.80 -5.39 -24.26
CA ALA A 303 32.01 -5.74 -23.53
C ALA A 303 32.22 -4.87 -22.27
N ASP A 304 32.51 -5.53 -21.14
CA ASP A 304 33.02 -4.93 -19.89
C ASP A 304 32.11 -3.90 -19.18
N VAL A 305 30.79 -3.94 -19.38
CA VAL A 305 29.84 -2.98 -18.77
C VAL A 305 29.07 -3.57 -17.57
N LYS A 306 29.62 -3.39 -16.35
CA LYS A 306 29.03 -3.95 -15.11
C LYS A 306 27.64 -3.41 -14.74
N TRP A 307 27.29 -2.18 -15.16
CA TRP A 307 26.00 -1.56 -14.82
C TRP A 307 24.84 -2.08 -15.68
N ASN A 308 25.14 -2.63 -16.87
CA ASN A 308 24.16 -3.08 -17.85
C ASN A 308 23.67 -4.51 -17.53
N THR A 309 23.25 -4.74 -16.29
CA THR A 309 22.61 -5.99 -15.88
C THR A 309 21.15 -6.04 -16.37
N PRO A 310 20.53 -7.23 -16.42
CA PRO A 310 19.10 -7.32 -16.73
C PRO A 310 18.25 -6.43 -15.82
N VAL A 311 17.28 -5.72 -16.39
CA VAL A 311 16.44 -4.74 -15.67
C VAL A 311 15.66 -5.37 -14.53
N GLY A 312 15.34 -6.67 -14.61
CA GLY A 312 14.73 -7.41 -13.50
C GLY A 312 15.56 -7.40 -12.22
N THR A 313 16.90 -7.32 -12.34
CA THR A 313 17.80 -7.21 -11.17
C THR A 313 17.75 -5.85 -10.47
N LYS A 314 17.02 -4.89 -11.03
CA LYS A 314 16.90 -3.51 -10.54
C LYS A 314 15.53 -3.22 -9.91
N VAL A 315 14.71 -4.24 -9.67
CA VAL A 315 13.38 -4.08 -9.06
C VAL A 315 13.51 -4.00 -7.54
N CYS A 316 12.93 -2.96 -6.93
CA CYS A 316 12.64 -2.94 -5.50
C CYS A 316 11.40 -3.82 -5.22
N ASN A 317 11.56 -4.88 -4.44
CA ASN A 317 10.46 -5.77 -4.07
C ASN A 317 9.88 -5.39 -2.71
N SER A 318 8.70 -4.79 -2.71
CA SER A 318 7.99 -4.35 -1.51
C SER A 318 7.81 -5.42 -0.43
N PHE A 319 7.56 -6.69 -0.81
CA PHE A 319 7.41 -7.76 0.19
C PHE A 319 8.73 -8.05 0.91
N ASP A 320 9.84 -8.09 0.17
CA ASP A 320 11.15 -8.35 0.75
C ASP A 320 11.56 -7.21 1.69
N ALA A 321 11.31 -5.96 1.29
CA ALA A 321 11.54 -4.77 2.11
C ALA A 321 10.69 -4.80 3.39
N LEU A 322 9.39 -5.05 3.27
CA LEU A 322 8.46 -5.16 4.40
C LEU A 322 8.91 -6.23 5.39
N ARG A 323 9.25 -7.43 4.90
CA ARG A 323 9.74 -8.52 5.74
C ARG A 323 10.99 -8.11 6.51
N ALA A 324 11.93 -7.44 5.87
CA ALA A 324 13.16 -6.99 6.53
C ALA A 324 12.90 -5.89 7.56
N LEU A 325 11.94 -4.98 7.33
CA LEU A 325 11.52 -4.00 8.34
C LEU A 325 10.92 -4.69 9.57
N PHE A 326 10.04 -5.67 9.37
CA PHE A 326 9.49 -6.47 10.45
C PHE A 326 10.59 -7.18 11.25
N GLU A 327 11.55 -7.82 10.59
CA GLU A 327 12.66 -8.49 11.26
C GLU A 327 13.53 -7.50 12.04
N LYS A 328 13.84 -6.32 11.49
CA LYS A 328 14.58 -5.27 12.19
C LYS A 328 13.83 -4.74 13.42
N MET A 329 12.52 -4.48 13.29
CA MET A 329 11.69 -4.04 14.43
C MET A 329 11.56 -5.12 15.51
N ALA A 330 11.49 -6.40 15.11
CA ALA A 330 11.39 -7.53 16.03
C ALA A 330 12.68 -7.82 16.80
N LEU A 331 13.82 -7.69 16.14
CA LEU A 331 15.14 -8.06 16.67
C LEU A 331 15.88 -6.88 17.31
N GLY A 332 15.63 -5.66 16.84
CA GLY A 332 16.45 -4.50 17.15
C GLY A 332 17.86 -4.60 16.54
N GLY A 333 18.78 -3.78 17.03
CA GLY A 333 20.20 -3.78 16.70
C GLY A 333 20.94 -2.66 17.43
N ASP A 334 22.24 -2.49 17.16
CA ASP A 334 23.11 -1.53 17.87
C ASP A 334 22.58 -0.08 17.88
N LYS A 335 21.77 0.27 16.89
CA LYS A 335 21.17 1.61 16.73
C LYS A 335 19.64 1.60 16.59
N ILE A 336 19.01 0.44 16.69
CA ILE A 336 17.57 0.26 16.47
C ILE A 336 17.00 -0.43 17.70
N GLU A 337 16.11 0.26 18.42
CA GLU A 337 15.41 -0.35 19.53
C GLU A 337 14.37 -1.36 19.03
N LYS A 338 14.12 -2.39 19.85
CA LYS A 338 13.08 -3.38 19.56
C LYS A 338 11.68 -2.77 19.76
N ALA A 339 10.78 -3.03 18.83
CA ALA A 339 9.36 -2.77 18.99
C ALA A 339 8.71 -3.84 19.89
N ASP A 340 7.82 -3.43 20.78
CA ASP A 340 6.99 -4.34 21.57
C ASP A 340 5.73 -4.76 20.80
N ALA A 341 5.22 -3.88 19.92
CA ALA A 341 4.08 -4.15 19.03
C ALA A 341 4.22 -3.36 17.72
N VAL A 342 3.58 -3.82 16.64
CA VAL A 342 3.51 -3.10 15.36
C VAL A 342 2.07 -2.73 15.03
N LEU A 343 1.88 -1.47 14.62
CA LEU A 343 0.67 -0.95 13.98
C LEU A 343 0.92 -0.99 12.46
N LEU A 344 0.23 -1.87 11.75
CA LEU A 344 0.30 -2.03 10.30
C LEU A 344 -0.97 -1.45 9.66
N THR A 345 -0.90 -0.22 9.14
CA THR A 345 -2.08 0.56 8.74
C THR A 345 -2.24 0.66 7.22
N GLY A 346 -3.16 -0.13 6.66
CA GLY A 346 -3.64 -0.01 5.27
C GLY A 346 -2.60 -0.12 4.15
N ASP A 347 -3.10 -0.22 2.92
CA ASP A 347 -2.33 -0.42 1.69
C ASP A 347 -1.28 -1.54 1.85
N LEU A 348 -1.80 -2.67 2.34
CA LEU A 348 -1.12 -3.93 2.56
C LEU A 348 -0.75 -4.60 1.25
N ILE A 349 -1.71 -4.63 0.34
CA ILE A 349 -1.56 -5.16 -1.01
C ILE A 349 -1.82 -4.03 -2.00
N ASP A 350 -1.41 -4.18 -3.25
CA ASP A 350 -1.83 -3.25 -4.30
C ASP A 350 -3.15 -3.63 -4.97
N PHE A 351 -3.34 -4.93 -5.23
CA PHE A 351 -4.45 -5.46 -6.01
C PHE A 351 -4.84 -6.86 -5.56
N ASN A 352 -6.13 -7.15 -5.56
CA ASN A 352 -6.66 -8.48 -5.23
C ASN A 352 -6.27 -9.55 -6.26
N ARG A 353 -6.23 -9.19 -7.55
CA ARG A 353 -5.77 -10.03 -8.65
C ARG A 353 -4.40 -9.59 -9.10
N ASN A 354 -3.47 -10.54 -9.24
CA ASN A 354 -2.11 -10.17 -9.59
C ASN A 354 -1.39 -11.21 -10.45
N LEU A 355 -0.31 -10.80 -11.13
CA LEU A 355 0.46 -11.63 -12.05
C LEU A 355 1.21 -12.71 -11.28
N ASN A 356 0.76 -13.96 -11.41
CA ASN A 356 1.36 -15.13 -10.81
C ASN A 356 2.79 -15.37 -11.35
N PRO A 357 3.84 -15.11 -10.56
CA PRO A 357 5.21 -15.22 -11.02
C PRO A 357 5.56 -16.65 -11.46
N ALA A 358 4.94 -17.68 -10.88
CA ALA A 358 5.21 -19.08 -11.26
C ALA A 358 4.79 -19.39 -12.71
N GLN A 359 3.92 -18.57 -13.30
CA GLN A 359 3.39 -18.74 -14.65
C GLN A 359 4.06 -17.84 -15.69
N VAL A 360 4.95 -16.96 -15.26
CA VAL A 360 5.79 -16.12 -16.12
C VAL A 360 7.08 -16.87 -16.43
N ALA A 361 7.40 -16.94 -17.72
CA ALA A 361 8.61 -17.58 -18.22
C ALA A 361 9.86 -17.07 -17.47
N ALA A 362 10.73 -17.99 -17.06
CA ALA A 362 12.03 -17.67 -16.47
C ALA A 362 13.12 -17.90 -17.52
N GLY A 363 14.07 -16.96 -17.62
CA GLY A 363 15.12 -16.92 -18.65
C GLY A 363 15.79 -18.26 -18.99
N LYS A 364 16.07 -19.11 -18.00
CA LYS A 364 16.72 -20.42 -18.24
C LYS A 364 15.78 -21.53 -18.75
N ALA A 365 14.46 -21.45 -18.51
CA ALA A 365 13.51 -22.50 -18.85
C ALA A 365 12.95 -22.38 -20.28
N THR A 366 12.98 -21.18 -20.86
CA THR A 366 12.45 -20.90 -22.21
C THR A 366 13.52 -20.57 -23.25
N GLY A 367 14.80 -20.66 -22.88
CA GLY A 367 15.92 -20.23 -23.71
C GLY A 367 15.74 -18.78 -24.18
N ASN A 368 16.17 -18.50 -25.41
CA ASN A 368 16.16 -17.19 -26.04
C ASN A 368 14.76 -16.58 -26.28
N LYS A 369 13.64 -17.14 -25.80
CA LYS A 369 12.28 -16.57 -26.01
C LYS A 369 11.69 -15.89 -24.77
N ALA A 370 12.45 -15.78 -23.68
CA ALA A 370 11.94 -15.38 -22.37
C ALA A 370 11.36 -13.95 -22.34
N ILE A 371 11.98 -13.00 -23.05
CA ILE A 371 11.60 -11.59 -23.04
C ILE A 371 10.19 -11.40 -23.63
N GLY A 372 9.97 -11.85 -24.87
CA GLY A 372 8.68 -11.73 -25.55
C GLY A 372 7.55 -12.47 -24.84
N GLU A 373 7.80 -13.66 -24.27
CA GLU A 373 6.77 -14.37 -23.50
C GLU A 373 6.45 -13.67 -22.17
N GLN A 374 7.43 -13.03 -21.52
CA GLN A 374 7.15 -12.16 -20.38
C GLN A 374 6.25 -11.00 -20.80
N TRP A 375 6.59 -10.27 -21.87
CA TRP A 375 5.77 -9.13 -22.34
C TRP A 375 4.33 -9.54 -22.66
N LYS A 376 4.13 -10.69 -23.32
CA LYS A 376 2.80 -11.26 -23.54
C LYS A 376 2.09 -11.59 -22.22
N SER A 377 2.80 -11.97 -21.17
CA SER A 377 2.21 -12.24 -19.85
C SER A 377 1.76 -10.95 -19.15
N PHE A 378 2.48 -9.85 -19.34
CA PHE A 378 2.16 -8.52 -18.81
C PHE A 378 1.07 -7.78 -19.61
N ASN A 379 0.68 -8.29 -20.79
CA ASN A 379 -0.47 -7.79 -21.55
C ASN A 379 -1.78 -8.00 -20.76
N LEU A 380 -2.20 -6.97 -20.05
CA LEU A 380 -3.32 -7.04 -19.12
C LEU A 380 -4.63 -7.29 -19.87
N LEU A 381 -4.91 -6.49 -20.89
CA LEU A 381 -6.18 -6.53 -21.63
C LEU A 381 -6.38 -7.85 -22.38
N ALA A 382 -5.29 -8.47 -22.86
CA ALA A 382 -5.38 -9.76 -23.57
C ALA A 382 -5.57 -10.98 -22.65
N ASN A 383 -5.16 -10.89 -21.37
CA ASN A 383 -5.05 -12.06 -20.50
C ASN A 383 -5.96 -12.04 -19.27
N ILE A 384 -6.28 -10.87 -18.70
CA ILE A 384 -6.90 -10.83 -17.38
C ILE A 384 -8.31 -11.44 -17.37
N ASP A 385 -9.12 -11.20 -18.40
CA ASP A 385 -10.47 -11.74 -18.51
C ASP A 385 -10.53 -12.99 -19.40
N ASP A 386 -9.39 -13.48 -19.89
CA ASP A 386 -9.32 -14.72 -20.66
C ASP A 386 -9.60 -15.94 -19.76
N PRO A 387 -10.48 -16.87 -20.14
CA PRO A 387 -10.82 -18.01 -19.27
C PRO A 387 -9.63 -18.91 -18.91
N ALA A 388 -8.66 -19.08 -19.82
CA ALA A 388 -7.51 -19.95 -19.60
C ALA A 388 -6.36 -19.18 -18.91
N ASN A 389 -6.04 -17.99 -19.43
CA ASN A 389 -4.93 -17.18 -18.97
C ASN A 389 -5.27 -16.36 -17.73
N GLY A 390 -6.50 -15.85 -17.58
CA GLY A 390 -6.90 -15.06 -16.42
C GLY A 390 -6.76 -15.82 -15.11
N LYS A 391 -7.18 -17.10 -15.09
CA LYS A 391 -7.09 -17.96 -13.90
C LYS A 391 -5.64 -18.35 -13.59
N ARG A 392 -4.86 -18.57 -14.64
CA ARG A 392 -3.47 -19.02 -14.54
C ARG A 392 -2.53 -17.88 -14.16
N LEU A 393 -2.57 -16.79 -14.92
CA LEU A 393 -1.68 -15.64 -14.84
C LEU A 393 -2.15 -14.59 -13.87
N TYR A 394 -3.45 -14.31 -13.75
CA TYR A 394 -3.96 -13.22 -12.91
C TYR A 394 -4.92 -13.72 -11.81
N PRO A 395 -4.49 -14.70 -10.99
CA PRO A 395 -5.36 -15.23 -9.97
C PRO A 395 -5.57 -14.25 -8.83
N ARG A 396 -6.70 -14.40 -8.14
CA ARG A 396 -7.04 -13.66 -6.92
C ARG A 396 -6.41 -14.29 -5.67
N GLY A 397 -5.90 -13.46 -4.76
CA GLY A 397 -5.55 -13.84 -3.38
C GLY A 397 -4.08 -14.19 -3.12
N LEU A 398 -3.17 -14.06 -4.10
CA LEU A 398 -1.74 -14.33 -3.90
C LEU A 398 -1.11 -13.36 -2.89
N ASP A 399 -1.38 -12.07 -3.02
CA ASP A 399 -0.82 -11.03 -2.15
C ASP A 399 -1.37 -11.15 -0.72
N ASP A 400 -2.68 -11.39 -0.56
CA ASP A 400 -3.31 -11.60 0.75
C ASP A 400 -2.69 -12.78 1.52
N MET A 401 -2.49 -13.91 0.85
CA MET A 401 -1.84 -15.08 1.45
C MET A 401 -0.41 -14.78 1.89
N LEU A 402 0.31 -13.94 1.13
CA LEU A 402 1.68 -13.58 1.41
C LEU A 402 1.76 -12.68 2.67
N VAL A 403 0.87 -11.69 2.78
CA VAL A 403 0.70 -10.86 3.99
C VAL A 403 0.29 -11.72 5.19
N PHE A 404 -0.69 -12.62 5.02
CA PHE A 404 -1.14 -13.53 6.09
C PHE A 404 0.01 -14.38 6.62
N SER A 405 0.81 -14.94 5.71
CA SER A 405 1.96 -15.78 6.06
C SER A 405 3.05 -15.00 6.79
N LEU A 406 3.28 -13.74 6.41
CA LEU A 406 4.25 -12.86 7.08
C LEU A 406 3.82 -12.52 8.50
N VAL A 407 2.55 -12.11 8.68
CA VAL A 407 1.99 -11.83 10.01
C VAL A 407 2.09 -13.08 10.88
N ARG A 408 1.69 -14.26 10.37
CA ARG A 408 1.84 -15.54 11.06
C ARG A 408 3.28 -15.87 11.44
N GLU A 409 4.27 -15.58 10.58
CA GLU A 409 5.70 -15.74 10.92
C GLU A 409 6.08 -14.82 12.09
N MET A 410 5.63 -13.56 12.11
CA MET A 410 5.93 -12.61 13.19
C MET A 410 5.40 -13.09 14.55
N TYR A 411 4.18 -13.60 14.60
CA TYR A 411 3.62 -14.20 15.82
C TYR A 411 4.37 -15.47 16.26
N ARG A 412 4.73 -16.36 15.32
CA ARG A 412 5.29 -17.69 15.63
C ARG A 412 6.79 -17.68 15.97
N LYS A 413 7.57 -16.86 15.28
CA LYS A 413 9.04 -16.85 15.32
C LYS A 413 9.57 -15.70 16.16
N HIS A 414 8.94 -14.53 16.06
CA HIS A 414 9.43 -13.31 16.71
C HIS A 414 8.61 -12.92 17.96
N SER A 415 7.47 -13.59 18.20
CA SER A 415 6.54 -13.25 19.28
C SER A 415 6.17 -11.76 19.29
N LEU A 416 6.05 -11.15 18.10
CA LEU A 416 5.74 -9.73 17.86
C LEU A 416 4.25 -9.56 17.49
N PRO A 417 3.44 -8.86 18.31
CA PRO A 417 2.04 -8.57 17.99
C PRO A 417 1.91 -7.54 16.87
N VAL A 418 0.85 -7.70 16.06
CA VAL A 418 0.52 -6.83 14.92
C VAL A 418 -0.95 -6.42 14.99
N PHE A 419 -1.21 -5.11 15.09
CA PHE A 419 -2.52 -4.51 14.94
C PHE A 419 -2.67 -4.02 13.50
N MET A 420 -3.81 -4.31 12.87
CA MET A 420 -4.03 -4.05 11.45
C MET A 420 -5.30 -3.23 11.22
N THR A 421 -5.24 -2.29 10.27
CA THR A 421 -6.39 -1.56 9.74
C THR A 421 -6.35 -1.60 8.21
N SER A 422 -7.50 -1.42 7.55
CA SER A 422 -7.55 -1.35 6.08
C SER A 422 -7.14 0.03 5.55
N GLY A 423 -6.61 0.06 4.33
CA GLY A 423 -6.39 1.20 3.45
C GLY A 423 -7.34 1.12 2.25
N ASN A 424 -7.06 1.83 1.17
CA ASN A 424 -7.89 1.77 -0.04
C ASN A 424 -7.43 0.69 -1.03
N HIS A 425 -6.15 0.31 -1.03
CA HIS A 425 -5.65 -0.65 -2.02
C HIS A 425 -6.18 -2.08 -1.80
N GLU A 426 -6.57 -2.47 -0.58
CA GLU A 426 -7.29 -3.73 -0.36
C GLU A 426 -8.64 -3.79 -1.10
N ALA A 427 -9.20 -2.64 -1.52
CA ALA A 427 -10.41 -2.57 -2.33
C ALA A 427 -10.16 -2.61 -3.84
N TYR A 428 -8.89 -2.60 -4.28
CA TYR A 428 -8.54 -2.58 -5.71
C TYR A 428 -8.50 -3.99 -6.27
N GLN A 429 -9.20 -4.19 -7.38
CA GLN A 429 -9.35 -5.53 -7.96
C GLN A 429 -8.21 -5.91 -8.89
N VAL A 430 -7.85 -5.03 -9.81
CA VAL A 430 -7.00 -5.35 -10.96
C VAL A 430 -5.80 -4.44 -11.05
N PRO A 431 -4.66 -4.93 -11.54
CA PRO A 431 -3.46 -4.14 -11.56
C PRO A 431 -3.46 -3.13 -12.72
N TYR A 432 -2.72 -2.03 -12.56
CA TYR A 432 -2.42 -1.08 -13.62
C TYR A 432 -1.10 -1.43 -14.31
N GLY A 433 -0.89 -1.03 -15.56
CA GLY A 433 0.46 -0.88 -16.09
C GLY A 433 1.18 0.32 -15.43
N ILE A 434 2.26 0.81 -16.03
CA ILE A 434 2.83 2.12 -15.66
C ILE A 434 2.04 3.25 -16.34
N SER A 435 0.75 3.09 -16.63
CA SER A 435 -0.09 4.11 -17.28
C SER A 435 -0.52 5.19 -16.29
N ALA A 436 -0.44 6.48 -16.67
CA ALA A 436 -0.81 7.56 -15.76
C ALA A 436 -2.26 7.50 -15.36
N ARG A 437 -2.47 7.73 -14.06
CA ARG A 437 -3.74 8.17 -13.53
C ARG A 437 -3.89 9.63 -13.93
N VAL A 438 -4.58 9.87 -15.05
CA VAL A 438 -5.15 11.15 -15.53
C VAL A 438 -4.38 12.43 -15.16
N GLU A 439 -3.82 13.18 -16.11
CA GLU A 439 -3.45 14.59 -15.85
C GLU A 439 -4.58 15.53 -16.30
N ALA A 440 -4.77 16.64 -15.56
CA ALA A 440 -5.72 17.70 -15.92
C ALA A 440 -5.37 18.27 -17.31
N GLY A 441 -6.35 18.31 -18.21
CA GLY A 441 -6.21 18.92 -19.54
C GLY A 441 -6.05 17.95 -20.71
N ALA A 442 -5.88 16.64 -20.47
CA ALA A 442 -5.70 15.66 -21.56
C ALA A 442 -6.86 14.65 -21.67
N MET A 443 -8.04 15.19 -21.96
CA MET A 443 -9.32 14.46 -22.09
C MET A 443 -9.37 13.46 -23.25
N ASP A 444 -8.35 13.43 -24.11
CA ASP A 444 -8.20 12.51 -25.22
C ASP A 444 -7.51 11.19 -24.85
N ASN A 445 -6.89 11.09 -23.68
CA ASN A 445 -6.21 9.89 -23.18
C ASN A 445 -7.16 8.68 -23.08
N TRP A 446 -6.66 7.51 -23.46
CA TRP A 446 -7.44 6.28 -23.52
C TRP A 446 -7.99 5.84 -22.15
N ALA A 447 -7.19 5.90 -21.09
CA ALA A 447 -7.61 5.49 -19.74
C ALA A 447 -8.62 6.48 -19.13
N PHE A 448 -8.46 7.78 -19.42
CA PHE A 448 -9.44 8.79 -19.04
C PHE A 448 -10.80 8.54 -19.69
N LYS A 449 -10.83 8.32 -21.01
CA LYS A 449 -12.06 7.99 -21.74
C LYS A 449 -12.73 6.73 -21.19
N LEU A 450 -11.94 5.70 -20.86
CA LEU A 450 -12.45 4.50 -20.21
C LEU A 450 -13.14 4.82 -18.88
N GLY A 451 -12.50 5.63 -18.03
CA GLY A 451 -13.11 6.14 -16.80
C GLY A 451 -14.43 6.88 -17.08
N VAL A 452 -14.46 7.83 -18.00
CA VAL A 452 -15.71 8.56 -18.33
C VAL A 452 -16.84 7.61 -18.76
N LEU A 453 -16.54 6.63 -19.62
CA LEU A 453 -17.51 5.64 -20.08
C LEU A 453 -18.00 4.74 -18.94
N GLU A 454 -17.11 4.27 -18.06
CA GLU A 454 -17.46 3.47 -16.88
C GLU A 454 -18.31 4.24 -15.85
N ALA A 455 -18.14 5.56 -15.76
CA ALA A 455 -18.99 6.40 -14.91
C ALA A 455 -20.43 6.44 -15.44
N ALA A 456 -20.58 6.52 -16.77
CA ALA A 456 -21.87 6.56 -17.44
C ALA A 456 -22.64 5.23 -17.32
N THR A 457 -21.95 4.08 -17.33
CA THR A 457 -22.59 2.76 -17.14
C THR A 457 -23.18 2.57 -15.74
N LYS A 458 -22.55 3.15 -14.71
CA LYS A 458 -23.02 3.08 -13.31
C LYS A 458 -24.27 3.93 -13.03
N GLY A 459 -24.76 4.70 -14.02
CA GLY A 459 -25.94 5.56 -13.87
C GLY A 459 -25.68 6.81 -13.02
N SER A 460 -24.41 7.20 -12.87
CA SER A 460 -24.01 8.46 -12.27
C SER A 460 -24.57 9.60 -13.12
N ASN A 461 -25.29 10.55 -12.53
CA ASN A 461 -25.83 11.68 -13.29
C ASN A 461 -24.67 12.51 -13.84
N VAL A 462 -24.81 13.09 -15.03
CA VAL A 462 -23.78 14.00 -15.53
C VAL A 462 -23.66 15.27 -14.68
N ASP A 463 -24.70 15.61 -13.93
CA ASP A 463 -24.64 16.62 -12.86
C ASP A 463 -23.82 16.17 -11.64
N ASP A 464 -23.60 14.87 -11.42
CA ASP A 464 -22.64 14.36 -10.42
C ASP A 464 -21.21 14.26 -10.99
N LEU A 465 -21.06 14.19 -12.32
CA LEU A 465 -19.78 14.24 -13.05
C LEU A 465 -19.31 15.68 -13.34
N LEU A 466 -20.22 16.65 -13.47
CA LEU A 466 -19.95 18.05 -13.81
C LEU A 466 -20.39 19.05 -12.71
N GLY A 467 -20.97 18.56 -11.61
CA GLY A 467 -21.47 19.35 -10.49
C GLY A 467 -22.90 19.87 -10.70
N LYS A 468 -23.78 19.66 -9.71
CA LYS A 468 -25.07 20.36 -9.63
C LYS A 468 -24.79 21.85 -9.48
N GLY A 469 -25.00 22.60 -10.55
CA GLY A 469 -24.81 24.05 -10.57
C GLY A 469 -23.61 24.52 -11.41
N ALA A 470 -23.13 23.73 -12.38
CA ALA A 470 -22.25 24.26 -13.42
C ALA A 470 -22.90 25.51 -14.06
N SER A 471 -22.35 26.69 -13.79
CA SER A 471 -22.79 27.92 -14.42
C SER A 471 -22.66 27.78 -15.94
N ALA A 472 -23.47 28.53 -16.68
CA ALA A 472 -23.44 28.55 -18.15
C ALA A 472 -22.02 28.79 -18.73
N SER A 473 -21.11 29.38 -17.95
CA SER A 473 -19.69 29.55 -18.29
C SER A 473 -18.87 28.24 -18.30
N VAL A 474 -19.15 27.26 -17.45
CA VAL A 474 -18.45 25.95 -17.44
C VAL A 474 -18.84 25.11 -18.66
N GLN A 475 -20.11 25.14 -19.06
CA GLN A 475 -20.55 24.51 -20.30
C GLN A 475 -19.96 25.17 -21.55
N ALA A 476 -19.75 26.48 -21.53
CA ALA A 476 -19.09 27.22 -22.60
C ALA A 476 -17.56 26.93 -22.64
N GLY A 477 -16.90 26.79 -21.49
CA GLY A 477 -15.47 26.43 -21.39
C GLY A 477 -15.16 25.02 -21.90
N VAL A 478 -16.02 24.04 -21.60
CA VAL A 478 -15.90 22.67 -22.14
C VAL A 478 -16.11 22.61 -23.65
N GLN A 479 -16.96 23.49 -24.22
CA GLN A 479 -17.11 23.63 -25.67
C GLN A 479 -15.92 24.34 -26.34
N ALA A 480 -15.26 25.26 -25.63
CA ALA A 480 -14.11 26.03 -26.15
C ALA A 480 -12.80 25.23 -26.11
N LEU A 481 -12.58 24.37 -25.10
CA LEU A 481 -11.33 23.63 -24.91
C LEU A 481 -11.27 22.27 -25.63
N GLY A 482 -12.40 21.61 -25.87
CA GLY A 482 -12.47 20.30 -26.53
C GLY A 482 -12.84 20.33 -28.02
N GLY A 483 -13.07 21.53 -28.58
CA GLY A 483 -13.66 21.69 -29.90
C GLY A 483 -15.12 21.18 -30.00
N PRO A 484 -15.85 21.59 -31.05
CA PRO A 484 -17.29 21.32 -31.19
C PRO A 484 -17.66 19.83 -31.28
N LEU A 485 -16.69 18.95 -31.58
CA LEU A 485 -16.89 17.50 -31.65
C LEU A 485 -16.94 16.83 -30.28
N PHE A 486 -16.12 17.27 -29.31
CA PHE A 486 -16.10 16.70 -27.95
C PHE A 486 -17.34 17.08 -27.15
N GLY A 487 -17.77 18.35 -27.23
CA GLY A 487 -19.03 18.80 -26.63
C GLY A 487 -20.26 18.10 -27.22
N ARG A 488 -20.20 17.64 -28.47
CA ARG A 488 -21.25 16.81 -29.11
C ARG A 488 -21.18 15.35 -28.68
N TRP A 489 -19.98 14.80 -28.46
CA TRP A 489 -19.77 13.43 -27.97
C TRP A 489 -20.27 13.29 -26.53
N LEU A 490 -19.88 14.19 -25.62
CA LEU A 490 -20.40 14.27 -24.25
C LEU A 490 -21.93 14.43 -24.24
N ASN A 491 -22.51 15.30 -25.06
CA ASN A 491 -23.97 15.43 -25.13
C ASN A 491 -24.67 14.19 -25.73
N ARG A 492 -24.08 13.51 -26.72
CA ARG A 492 -24.68 12.31 -27.36
C ARG A 492 -24.64 11.07 -26.48
N SER A 493 -23.50 10.80 -25.81
CA SER A 493 -23.36 9.65 -24.92
C SER A 493 -24.19 9.78 -23.63
N VAL A 494 -24.60 11.01 -23.30
CA VAL A 494 -25.30 11.33 -22.04
C VAL A 494 -26.79 11.55 -22.21
N LYS A 495 -27.25 12.17 -23.32
CA LYS A 495 -28.68 12.48 -23.52
C LYS A 495 -29.47 11.44 -24.33
N GLY A 496 -28.95 10.22 -24.53
CA GLY A 496 -29.71 9.23 -25.28
C GLY A 496 -29.24 7.79 -25.13
N ALA A 497 -30.07 7.02 -24.41
CA ALA A 497 -30.20 5.56 -24.42
C ALA A 497 -29.37 4.76 -23.38
N VAL A 498 -30.13 4.18 -22.43
CA VAL A 498 -30.04 2.82 -21.85
C VAL A 498 -28.64 2.30 -21.48
N LYS A 499 -28.45 1.90 -20.22
CA LYS A 499 -27.24 1.24 -19.65
C LYS A 499 -26.56 0.19 -20.56
N SER A 500 -27.32 -0.48 -21.44
CA SER A 500 -26.81 -1.43 -22.43
C SER A 500 -25.92 -0.80 -23.51
N ARG A 501 -26.20 0.43 -23.96
CA ARG A 501 -25.40 1.14 -24.98
C ARG A 501 -24.05 1.59 -24.44
N ALA A 502 -24.02 2.17 -23.23
CA ALA A 502 -22.77 2.56 -22.57
C ALA A 502 -21.88 1.34 -22.24
N SER A 503 -22.49 0.19 -21.88
CA SER A 503 -21.73 -1.05 -21.64
C SER A 503 -21.09 -1.60 -22.91
N ALA A 504 -21.78 -1.50 -24.06
CA ALA A 504 -21.22 -1.84 -25.37
C ALA A 504 -20.09 -0.89 -25.79
N GLU A 505 -20.20 0.41 -25.49
CA GLU A 505 -19.15 1.40 -25.75
C GLU A 505 -17.89 1.15 -24.91
N VAL A 506 -18.02 0.78 -23.63
CA VAL A 506 -16.88 0.35 -22.79
C VAL A 506 -16.19 -0.88 -23.40
N ALA A 507 -16.97 -1.88 -23.82
CA ALA A 507 -16.44 -3.11 -24.41
C ALA A 507 -15.72 -2.83 -25.74
N GLU A 508 -16.23 -1.91 -26.56
CA GLU A 508 -15.59 -1.51 -27.81
C GLU A 508 -14.30 -0.72 -27.57
N HIS A 509 -14.31 0.22 -26.62
CA HIS A 509 -13.13 1.00 -26.23
C HIS A 509 -11.98 0.10 -25.75
N LYS A 510 -12.30 -0.98 -25.03
CA LYS A 510 -11.32 -1.99 -24.57
C LYS A 510 -10.67 -2.82 -25.68
N LYS A 511 -11.24 -2.83 -26.90
CA LYS A 511 -10.67 -3.55 -28.05
C LYS A 511 -9.56 -2.77 -28.76
N ASP A 512 -9.46 -1.46 -28.54
CA ASP A 512 -8.39 -0.63 -29.12
C ASP A 512 -7.09 -0.79 -28.33
N LEU A 513 -6.46 -1.97 -28.48
CA LEU A 513 -5.26 -2.36 -27.74
C LEU A 513 -4.05 -1.50 -28.10
N GLU A 514 -3.98 -1.01 -29.34
CA GLU A 514 -2.89 -0.14 -29.80
C GLU A 514 -2.99 1.24 -29.13
N ALA A 515 -4.17 1.86 -29.11
CA ALA A 515 -4.36 3.13 -28.40
C ALA A 515 -4.19 2.97 -26.87
N ALA A 516 -4.59 1.83 -26.31
CA ALA A 516 -4.37 1.51 -24.90
C ALA A 516 -2.88 1.32 -24.54
N SER A 517 -2.04 0.99 -25.53
CA SER A 517 -0.60 0.74 -25.33
C SER A 517 0.27 1.91 -25.79
N ALA A 518 -0.31 2.93 -26.40
CA ALA A 518 0.40 4.07 -26.95
C ALA A 518 1.06 4.93 -25.86
N TRP A 519 2.30 5.37 -26.11
CA TRP A 519 2.94 6.37 -25.27
C TRP A 519 2.14 7.66 -25.23
N THR A 520 2.02 8.23 -24.05
CA THR A 520 1.63 9.62 -23.93
C THR A 520 2.61 10.34 -23.02
N ARG A 521 3.15 11.47 -23.50
CA ARG A 521 4.21 12.23 -22.81
C ARG A 521 3.74 12.70 -21.44
N GLY A 522 4.57 12.51 -20.41
CA GLY A 522 4.24 12.79 -19.01
C GLY A 522 3.30 11.77 -18.36
N LYS A 523 2.81 10.76 -19.11
CA LYS A 523 1.72 9.88 -18.69
C LYS A 523 2.14 8.44 -18.42
N ALA A 524 3.42 8.18 -18.17
CA ALA A 524 3.75 6.96 -17.43
C ALA A 524 3.62 7.28 -15.95
N ASN A 525 2.76 6.54 -15.22
CA ASN A 525 2.60 6.63 -13.77
C ASN A 525 3.98 6.55 -13.09
N GLU A 526 4.43 7.74 -12.75
CA GLU A 526 5.71 8.06 -12.20
C GLU A 526 5.87 7.49 -10.79
N GLY A 527 4.77 7.33 -10.05
CA GLY A 527 4.76 6.62 -8.78
C GLY A 527 5.26 5.20 -8.96
N MET A 528 4.75 4.46 -9.95
CA MET A 528 5.09 3.04 -10.14
C MET A 528 6.57 2.79 -10.46
N SER A 529 7.17 3.55 -11.39
CA SER A 529 8.59 3.29 -11.70
C SER A 529 9.50 3.72 -10.53
N ARG A 530 9.10 4.73 -9.75
CA ARG A 530 9.81 5.20 -8.53
C ARG A 530 9.70 4.16 -7.45
N ASP A 531 8.50 3.66 -7.19
CA ASP A 531 8.19 2.63 -6.18
C ASP A 531 9.03 1.37 -6.40
N HIS A 532 9.30 1.02 -7.67
CA HIS A 532 10.17 -0.10 -8.06
C HIS A 532 11.65 0.26 -8.17
N ASN A 533 12.04 1.52 -7.90
CA ASN A 533 13.39 2.05 -8.04
C ASN A 533 13.98 1.85 -9.45
N MET A 534 13.19 2.05 -10.51
CA MET A 534 13.57 1.91 -11.93
C MET A 534 13.45 3.23 -12.70
N THR A 535 14.33 3.47 -13.69
CA THR A 535 14.10 4.57 -14.64
C THR A 535 12.84 4.25 -15.47
N ILE A 536 12.24 5.27 -16.09
CA ILE A 536 11.04 5.03 -16.92
C ILE A 536 11.38 4.07 -18.06
N TYR A 537 12.56 4.22 -18.67
CA TYR A 537 13.05 3.32 -19.71
C TYR A 537 13.21 1.87 -19.22
N GLU A 538 13.83 1.66 -18.06
CA GLU A 538 14.03 0.32 -17.46
C GLU A 538 12.68 -0.34 -17.12
N ALA A 539 11.74 0.42 -16.54
CA ALA A 539 10.41 -0.07 -16.23
C ALA A 539 9.65 -0.46 -17.51
N CYS A 540 9.68 0.38 -18.54
CA CYS A 540 9.08 0.07 -19.83
C CYS A 540 9.65 -1.23 -20.41
N LEU A 541 10.98 -1.42 -20.41
CA LEU A 541 11.60 -2.67 -20.87
C LEU A 541 11.11 -3.91 -20.13
N ALA A 542 10.86 -3.82 -18.82
CA ALA A 542 10.35 -4.93 -18.02
C ALA A 542 8.90 -5.30 -18.36
N TYR A 543 8.04 -4.30 -18.60
CA TYR A 543 6.63 -4.47 -18.95
C TYR A 543 6.43 -4.83 -20.44
N GLY A 544 7.30 -4.34 -21.32
CA GLY A 544 7.16 -4.45 -22.77
C GLY A 544 6.18 -3.44 -23.37
N PRO A 545 5.82 -3.60 -24.66
CA PRO A 545 4.98 -2.65 -25.39
C PRO A 545 3.61 -2.34 -24.77
N THR A 546 3.12 -3.18 -23.85
CA THR A 546 1.81 -3.06 -23.19
C THR A 546 1.85 -2.29 -21.87
N TYR A 547 2.98 -1.68 -21.53
CA TYR A 547 3.20 -0.95 -20.27
C TYR A 547 2.14 0.12 -19.96
N GLY A 548 1.53 0.72 -20.98
CA GLY A 548 0.54 1.80 -20.86
C GLY A 548 -0.91 1.34 -20.64
N GLN A 549 -1.19 0.04 -20.62
CA GLN A 549 -2.56 -0.46 -20.53
C GLN A 549 -3.15 -0.29 -19.11
N ALA A 550 -4.44 0.05 -19.06
CA ALA A 550 -5.26 0.07 -17.84
C ALA A 550 -6.58 -0.69 -18.09
N LEU A 551 -7.09 -1.43 -17.09
CA LEU A 551 -8.34 -2.19 -17.26
C LEU A 551 -9.59 -1.39 -16.86
N THR A 552 -9.45 -0.40 -15.98
CA THR A 552 -10.56 0.39 -15.45
C THR A 552 -10.06 1.75 -14.95
N GLY A 553 -10.92 2.77 -15.04
CA GLY A 553 -10.74 4.05 -14.36
C GLY A 553 -11.30 4.08 -12.93
N PHE A 554 -12.00 3.03 -12.49
CA PHE A 554 -12.65 2.91 -11.16
C PHE A 554 -12.37 1.55 -10.52
N ASN A 555 -11.18 1.39 -9.97
CA ASN A 555 -10.75 0.09 -9.43
C ASN A 555 -11.23 -0.18 -8.00
N PHE A 556 -11.63 0.85 -7.26
CA PHE A 556 -12.18 0.68 -5.91
C PHE A 556 -13.51 -0.04 -5.92
N ASN A 557 -13.58 -1.11 -5.14
CA ASN A 557 -14.82 -1.78 -4.78
C ASN A 557 -14.74 -2.26 -3.33
N GLY A 558 -15.57 -1.66 -2.45
CA GLY A 558 -15.61 -2.03 -1.03
C GLY A 558 -15.93 -3.51 -0.77
N GLY A 559 -16.51 -4.22 -1.75
CA GLY A 559 -16.70 -5.67 -1.71
C GLY A 559 -15.40 -6.50 -1.69
N GLN A 560 -14.26 -5.90 -2.05
CA GLN A 560 -12.98 -6.60 -2.12
C GLN A 560 -12.20 -6.61 -0.79
N PHE A 561 -12.68 -5.91 0.24
CA PHE A 561 -12.13 -6.05 1.60
C PHE A 561 -12.48 -7.40 2.26
N ASP A 562 -13.20 -8.29 1.57
CA ASP A 562 -13.67 -9.56 2.09
C ASP A 562 -12.54 -10.45 2.62
N TRP A 563 -11.42 -10.60 1.90
CA TRP A 563 -10.26 -11.37 2.35
C TRP A 563 -9.62 -10.77 3.61
N PHE A 564 -9.43 -9.44 3.63
CA PHE A 564 -8.86 -8.76 4.79
C PHE A 564 -9.69 -9.03 6.05
N TYR A 565 -11.00 -8.80 5.97
CA TYR A 565 -11.91 -8.95 7.12
C TYR A 565 -12.26 -10.42 7.44
N ALA A 566 -12.01 -11.35 6.52
CA ALA A 566 -12.15 -12.79 6.76
C ALA A 566 -10.93 -13.38 7.49
N LEU A 567 -9.72 -12.92 7.16
CA LEU A 567 -8.47 -13.55 7.59
C LEU A 567 -7.80 -12.87 8.78
N PHE A 568 -7.88 -11.54 8.87
CA PHE A 568 -7.12 -10.79 9.88
C PHE A 568 -7.99 -10.39 11.07
N THR A 569 -9.13 -9.74 10.83
CA THR A 569 -9.99 -9.24 11.91
C THR A 569 -11.39 -8.93 11.38
N PRO A 570 -12.47 -9.15 12.15
CA PRO A 570 -13.82 -8.70 11.78
C PRO A 570 -14.08 -7.22 12.14
N LEU A 571 -13.13 -6.55 12.78
CA LEU A 571 -13.26 -5.19 13.31
C LEU A 571 -12.66 -4.18 12.34
N ALA A 572 -13.37 -3.09 12.03
CA ALA A 572 -12.89 -1.99 11.19
C ALA A 572 -12.06 -0.98 12.00
N ASP A 573 -12.55 -0.65 13.20
CA ASP A 573 -11.97 0.33 14.11
C ASP A 573 -11.94 -0.26 15.52
N VAL A 574 -10.92 0.08 16.32
CA VAL A 574 -10.79 -0.42 17.69
C VAL A 574 -10.12 0.59 18.62
N THR A 575 -10.53 0.57 19.89
CA THR A 575 -9.83 1.21 21.00
C THR A 575 -9.40 0.17 22.04
N VAL A 576 -8.11 0.10 22.32
CA VAL A 576 -7.50 -0.85 23.28
C VAL A 576 -6.92 -0.08 24.45
N ALA A 577 -7.35 -0.44 25.67
CA ALA A 577 -6.81 0.07 26.93
C ALA A 577 -5.83 -0.94 27.53
N TYR A 578 -4.58 -0.90 27.08
CA TYR A 578 -3.55 -1.85 27.51
C TYR A 578 -3.25 -1.70 29.01
N GLY A 579 -3.30 -2.81 29.76
CA GLY A 579 -3.08 -2.87 31.20
C GLY A 579 -4.34 -2.75 32.07
N ALA A 580 -5.47 -2.34 31.50
CA ALA A 580 -6.74 -2.32 32.22
C ALA A 580 -7.31 -3.73 32.41
N HIS A 581 -7.81 -4.00 33.61
CA HIS A 581 -8.62 -5.19 33.87
C HIS A 581 -10.01 -5.03 33.25
N SER A 582 -10.65 -6.13 32.86
CA SER A 582 -12.01 -6.11 32.29
C SER A 582 -13.06 -5.53 33.23
N ASP A 583 -12.87 -5.64 34.55
CA ASP A 583 -13.74 -5.08 35.58
C ASP A 583 -13.39 -3.66 36.03
N ASP A 584 -12.32 -3.10 35.47
CA ASP A 584 -12.01 -1.69 35.65
C ASP A 584 -12.95 -0.82 34.80
N LYS A 585 -14.10 -0.47 35.38
CA LYS A 585 -15.14 0.36 34.76
C LYS A 585 -14.60 1.68 34.18
N HIS A 586 -13.57 2.25 34.77
CA HIS A 586 -13.02 3.55 34.36
C HIS A 586 -11.70 3.42 33.57
N GLY A 587 -11.11 2.23 33.53
CA GLY A 587 -9.79 2.00 32.92
C GLY A 587 -8.66 2.73 33.65
N LYS A 588 -8.75 2.88 34.98
CA LYS A 588 -7.69 3.48 35.81
C LYS A 588 -6.36 2.71 35.74
N GLY A 589 -6.41 1.39 35.50
CA GLY A 589 -5.23 0.53 35.36
C GLY A 589 -4.55 0.60 33.99
N THR A 590 -5.09 1.40 33.05
CA THR A 590 -4.52 1.55 31.71
C THR A 590 -3.11 2.12 31.79
N LEU A 591 -2.16 1.47 31.12
CA LEU A 591 -0.79 1.96 30.95
C LEU A 591 -0.62 2.72 29.63
N GLN A 592 -1.40 2.35 28.61
CA GLN A 592 -1.36 2.94 27.29
C GLN A 592 -2.70 2.71 26.59
N THR A 593 -3.21 3.73 25.90
CA THR A 593 -4.39 3.61 25.05
C THR A 593 -3.99 3.67 23.59
N LEU A 594 -4.50 2.73 22.79
CA LEU A 594 -4.32 2.68 21.34
C LEU A 594 -5.69 2.82 20.68
N ALA A 595 -5.81 3.69 19.68
CA ALA A 595 -6.98 3.79 18.81
C ALA A 595 -6.55 3.57 17.36
N ALA A 596 -7.06 2.55 16.71
CA ALA A 596 -6.75 2.23 15.32
C ALA A 596 -8.01 2.39 14.46
N LEU A 597 -7.91 3.21 13.40
CA LEU A 597 -9.03 3.68 12.59
C LEU A 597 -8.85 3.22 11.14
N GLY A 598 -9.83 2.49 10.61
CA GLY A 598 -9.85 2.00 9.23
C GLY A 598 -10.21 3.06 8.20
N TRP A 599 -9.95 2.75 6.92
CA TRP A 599 -10.27 3.61 5.78
C TRP A 599 -11.78 3.86 5.58
N GLY A 600 -12.59 2.83 5.84
CA GLY A 600 -14.01 2.79 5.49
C GLY A 600 -14.27 1.97 4.22
N THR A 601 -15.45 2.12 3.63
CA THR A 601 -15.95 1.26 2.54
C THR A 601 -16.01 1.94 1.18
N SER A 602 -15.47 3.15 1.06
CA SER A 602 -15.50 3.95 -0.16
C SER A 602 -14.29 4.89 -0.23
N GLU A 603 -14.02 5.42 -1.41
CA GLU A 603 -13.02 6.46 -1.64
C GLU A 603 -13.60 7.56 -2.52
N ASN A 604 -13.10 8.78 -2.35
CA ASN A 604 -13.36 9.89 -3.26
C ASN A 604 -12.07 10.31 -3.95
N PHE A 605 -12.06 10.29 -5.27
CA PHE A 605 -10.89 10.63 -6.08
C PHE A 605 -11.15 11.80 -7.06
N LYS A 606 -12.27 12.52 -6.95
CA LYS A 606 -12.72 13.53 -7.95
C LYS A 606 -12.99 14.93 -7.37
N ASN A 607 -12.35 15.96 -7.93
CA ASN A 607 -12.71 17.39 -7.77
C ASN A 607 -12.51 18.11 -9.11
N ILE A 608 -13.59 18.24 -9.88
CA ILE A 608 -13.56 18.75 -11.24
C ILE A 608 -13.73 20.29 -11.28
N THR A 609 -13.87 20.95 -10.13
CA THR A 609 -14.32 22.35 -10.09
C THR A 609 -13.28 23.41 -10.44
N ASP A 610 -11.98 23.08 -10.46
CA ASP A 610 -10.90 24.08 -10.60
C ASP A 610 -10.09 23.97 -11.90
N LEU A 611 -10.67 23.39 -12.95
CA LEU A 611 -10.01 23.27 -14.25
C LEU A 611 -9.79 24.61 -14.99
N ASP A 612 -10.44 25.70 -14.56
CA ASP A 612 -10.49 26.97 -15.32
C ASP A 612 -10.08 28.20 -14.50
N SER A 613 -9.67 28.07 -13.24
CA SER A 613 -9.34 29.21 -12.40
C SER A 613 -7.81 29.33 -12.18
N LYS A 614 -7.25 30.49 -12.54
CA LYS A 614 -5.84 30.86 -12.28
C LYS A 614 -5.53 31.01 -10.78
N ASP A 615 -6.57 30.98 -9.94
CA ASP A 615 -6.53 31.09 -8.48
C ASP A 615 -7.01 29.78 -7.78
N GLY A 616 -7.13 28.70 -8.54
CA GLY A 616 -7.67 27.42 -8.06
C GLY A 616 -6.74 26.77 -7.05
N GLY A 617 -7.31 26.22 -5.98
CA GLY A 617 -6.51 25.54 -4.96
C GLY A 617 -5.73 24.36 -5.55
N VAL A 618 -4.72 23.85 -4.84
CA VAL A 618 -4.00 22.61 -5.25
C VAL A 618 -4.87 21.33 -5.16
N ASP A 619 -6.18 21.48 -5.00
CA ASP A 619 -7.16 20.40 -4.94
C ASP A 619 -7.41 19.83 -6.35
N ARG A 620 -6.36 19.27 -6.98
CA ARG A 620 -6.39 18.67 -8.33
C ARG A 620 -6.94 17.24 -8.33
N GLN A 621 -7.95 16.93 -7.53
CA GLN A 621 -8.54 15.59 -7.54
C GLN A 621 -9.13 15.28 -8.93
N GLY A 622 -8.82 14.11 -9.48
CA GLY A 622 -9.13 13.76 -10.87
C GLY A 622 -7.98 14.02 -11.84
N ALA A 623 -6.88 14.65 -11.39
CA ALA A 623 -5.61 14.77 -12.10
C ALA A 623 -4.53 13.82 -11.52
N GLY A 624 -4.93 12.66 -10.99
CA GLY A 624 -4.00 11.65 -10.46
C GLY A 624 -3.62 11.80 -8.98
N ILE A 625 -4.24 12.72 -8.23
CA ILE A 625 -4.01 12.92 -6.79
C ILE A 625 -4.57 11.77 -5.93
N LEU A 626 -3.93 11.54 -4.76
CA LEU A 626 -4.28 10.62 -3.68
C LEU A 626 -5.80 10.53 -3.41
N PRO A 627 -6.41 9.33 -3.45
CA PRO A 627 -7.81 9.13 -3.06
C PRO A 627 -8.08 9.54 -1.62
N ARG A 628 -9.30 10.00 -1.30
CA ARG A 628 -9.71 10.39 0.06
C ARG A 628 -10.59 9.34 0.71
N ALA A 629 -10.40 9.16 2.01
CA ALA A 629 -11.23 8.34 2.88
C ALA A 629 -12.51 9.11 3.25
N VAL A 630 -13.61 8.79 2.55
CA VAL A 630 -14.92 9.44 2.77
C VAL A 630 -15.54 9.16 4.15
N GLU A 631 -15.02 8.16 4.86
CA GLU A 631 -15.45 7.75 6.20
C GLU A 631 -14.38 8.02 7.28
N SER A 632 -13.34 8.79 6.95
CA SER A 632 -12.37 9.28 7.94
C SER A 632 -13.06 10.07 9.07
N PHE A 633 -12.70 9.77 10.31
CA PHE A 633 -13.32 10.31 11.52
C PHE A 633 -14.87 10.25 11.48
N SER A 634 -15.43 9.11 11.08
CA SER A 634 -16.86 8.85 11.18
C SER A 634 -17.40 9.05 12.61
N ASP A 635 -18.72 9.16 12.77
CA ASP A 635 -19.33 9.33 14.10
C ASP A 635 -18.95 8.20 15.07
N ASP A 636 -18.82 6.97 14.56
CA ASP A 636 -18.38 5.81 15.35
C ASP A 636 -16.89 5.90 15.71
N GLN A 637 -16.03 6.32 14.76
CA GLN A 637 -14.61 6.58 15.05
C GLN A 637 -14.44 7.70 16.09
N LEU A 638 -15.25 8.76 16.01
CA LEU A 638 -15.27 9.83 17.03
C LEU A 638 -15.76 9.33 18.39
N ALA A 639 -16.72 8.41 18.43
CA ALA A 639 -17.18 7.78 19.67
C ALA A 639 -16.08 6.91 20.30
N LEU A 640 -15.31 6.19 19.49
CA LEU A 640 -14.14 5.43 19.93
C LEU A 640 -13.03 6.35 20.46
N LEU A 641 -12.70 7.43 19.74
CA LEU A 641 -11.74 8.45 20.19
C LEU A 641 -12.15 9.10 21.51
N LYS A 642 -13.45 9.38 21.69
CA LYS A 642 -14.00 9.87 22.96
C LYS A 642 -13.75 8.89 24.10
N GLN A 643 -13.94 7.59 23.86
CA GLN A 643 -13.68 6.56 24.85
C GLN A 643 -12.17 6.41 25.13
N ALA A 644 -11.32 6.52 24.10
CA ALA A 644 -9.88 6.48 24.22
C ALA A 644 -9.36 7.65 25.09
N ALA A 645 -9.85 8.87 24.84
CA ALA A 645 -9.58 10.04 25.67
C ALA A 645 -10.04 9.85 27.12
N ALA A 646 -11.20 9.20 27.35
CA ALA A 646 -11.68 8.90 28.69
C ALA A 646 -10.77 7.92 29.45
N TYR A 647 -10.22 6.90 28.79
CA TYR A 647 -9.22 6.00 29.41
C TYR A 647 -7.95 6.74 29.79
N LYS A 648 -7.43 7.55 28.88
CA LYS A 648 -6.28 8.43 29.15
C LYS A 648 -6.55 9.36 30.33
N GLU A 649 -7.70 10.03 30.38
CA GLU A 649 -8.04 10.95 31.47
C GLU A 649 -8.07 10.25 32.84
N ALA A 650 -8.65 9.05 32.88
CA ALA A 650 -8.86 8.28 34.11
C ALA A 650 -7.58 7.65 34.67
N SER A 651 -6.64 7.27 33.81
CA SER A 651 -5.38 6.59 34.18
C SER A 651 -4.15 7.50 34.17
N LYS A 652 -4.25 8.66 33.52
CA LYS A 652 -3.10 9.51 33.15
C LYS A 652 -2.08 8.75 32.26
N SER A 653 -2.58 7.81 31.44
CA SER A 653 -1.77 7.08 30.45
C SER A 653 -1.52 7.91 29.19
N THR A 654 -0.77 7.34 28.25
CA THR A 654 -0.64 7.90 26.90
C THR A 654 -1.79 7.47 25.97
N LEU A 655 -2.02 8.22 24.89
CA LEU A 655 -2.94 7.90 23.80
C LEU A 655 -2.24 8.01 22.44
N THR A 656 -2.17 6.89 21.72
CA THR A 656 -1.72 6.83 20.33
C THR A 656 -2.89 6.54 19.39
N VAL A 657 -3.09 7.39 18.39
CA VAL A 657 -4.04 7.16 17.30
C VAL A 657 -3.28 6.67 16.07
N ALA A 658 -3.83 5.70 15.35
CA ALA A 658 -3.27 5.16 14.12
C ALA A 658 -4.35 5.12 13.04
N SER A 659 -4.05 5.60 11.83
CA SER A 659 -4.93 5.53 10.66
C SER A 659 -4.11 5.34 9.40
N HIS A 660 -4.71 4.83 8.33
CA HIS A 660 -4.05 4.90 7.03
C HIS A 660 -4.17 6.31 6.42
N PHE A 661 -5.34 6.95 6.54
CA PHE A 661 -5.55 8.30 6.02
C PHE A 661 -4.75 9.38 6.77
N THR A 662 -4.36 10.45 6.05
CA THR A 662 -3.52 11.55 6.56
C THR A 662 -4.23 12.89 6.67
N ILE A 663 -3.81 13.67 7.68
CA ILE A 663 -4.29 15.05 7.91
C ILE A 663 -3.31 16.07 7.31
N VAL A 664 -2.04 15.97 7.70
CA VAL A 664 -0.96 16.85 7.24
C VAL A 664 -0.12 16.07 6.25
N SER A 665 -0.02 16.61 5.04
CA SER A 665 0.82 16.09 3.96
C SER A 665 1.13 17.26 3.05
N PHE A 666 2.41 17.52 2.84
CA PHE A 666 2.87 18.55 1.92
C PHE A 666 2.80 18.01 0.50
N ASP A 667 2.21 18.78 -0.41
CA ASP A 667 2.28 18.51 -1.84
C ASP A 667 3.74 18.36 -2.29
N GLU A 668 3.98 17.57 -3.34
CA GLU A 668 5.35 17.25 -3.78
C GLU A 668 6.21 18.51 -3.92
N PRO A 669 5.77 19.60 -4.61
CA PRO A 669 6.60 20.79 -4.80
C PRO A 669 6.87 21.60 -3.54
N GLU A 670 6.10 21.44 -2.47
CA GLU A 670 6.25 22.22 -1.24
C GLU A 670 7.34 21.65 -0.33
N PRO A 671 8.47 22.35 -0.12
CA PRO A 671 9.54 21.89 0.77
C PRO A 671 9.19 22.08 2.25
N PHE A 672 9.76 21.23 3.11
CA PHE A 672 9.64 21.40 4.57
C PHE A 672 10.24 22.71 5.07
N SER A 673 11.29 23.22 4.43
CA SER A 673 11.89 24.52 4.75
C SER A 673 10.91 25.69 4.70
N ASN A 674 9.75 25.55 4.04
CA ASN A 674 8.73 26.59 4.02
C ASN A 674 8.14 26.85 5.42
N VAL A 675 8.24 25.92 6.37
CA VAL A 675 7.83 26.18 7.75
C VAL A 675 8.65 27.31 8.40
N ASP A 676 9.85 27.61 7.90
CA ASP A 676 10.70 28.71 8.35
C ASP A 676 10.80 29.83 7.30
N LYS A 677 10.85 29.49 6.00
CA LYS A 677 11.12 30.44 4.91
C LYS A 677 9.86 31.09 4.32
N ALA A 678 8.69 30.48 4.50
CA ALA A 678 7.43 30.90 3.91
C ALA A 678 6.24 30.43 4.78
N GLU A 679 6.24 30.83 6.05
CA GLU A 679 5.27 30.40 7.07
C GLU A 679 3.79 30.60 6.66
N ASP A 680 3.51 31.65 5.90
CA ASP A 680 2.18 31.99 5.39
C ASP A 680 1.61 30.92 4.44
N ARG A 681 2.50 30.18 3.75
CA ARG A 681 2.15 29.04 2.90
C ARG A 681 1.92 27.75 3.67
N CYS A 682 2.30 27.69 4.95
CA CYS A 682 2.22 26.50 5.79
C CYS A 682 1.00 26.51 6.72
N SER A 683 -0.17 26.90 6.20
CA SER A 683 -1.42 26.90 6.96
C SER A 683 -2.60 26.40 6.14
N PHE A 684 -3.57 25.75 6.78
CA PHE A 684 -4.82 25.30 6.14
C PHE A 684 -6.03 25.55 7.05
N VAL A 685 -7.23 25.58 6.45
CA VAL A 685 -8.49 25.63 7.20
C VAL A 685 -9.02 24.20 7.28
N PRO A 686 -9.27 23.63 8.47
CA PRO A 686 -9.78 22.28 8.56
C PRO A 686 -11.28 22.22 8.25
N HIS A 687 -11.72 21.11 7.65
CA HIS A 687 -13.10 20.91 7.20
C HIS A 687 -13.78 19.73 7.89
N ASN A 688 -15.10 19.79 8.10
CA ASN A 688 -15.87 18.68 8.69
C ASN A 688 -16.76 17.94 7.67
N GLY A 689 -17.14 18.61 6.58
CA GLY A 689 -18.01 18.06 5.56
C GLY A 689 -17.24 17.47 4.39
N ALA A 690 -17.91 16.59 3.65
CA ALA A 690 -17.40 16.06 2.40
C ALA A 690 -17.04 17.19 1.41
N THR A 691 -16.04 16.90 0.59
CA THR A 691 -15.43 17.86 -0.33
C THR A 691 -15.68 17.33 -1.73
N GLY A 692 -16.03 18.18 -2.69
CA GLY A 692 -16.40 17.68 -4.02
C GLY A 692 -16.81 18.77 -4.99
N VAL A 693 -17.20 18.32 -6.17
CA VAL A 693 -17.51 19.17 -7.33
C VAL A 693 -18.52 20.26 -6.97
N GLY A 694 -18.13 21.53 -7.07
CA GLY A 694 -18.98 22.69 -6.74
C GLY A 694 -18.72 23.33 -5.37
N LEU A 695 -17.84 22.76 -4.55
CA LEU A 695 -17.46 23.27 -3.22
C LEU A 695 -16.06 23.90 -3.27
N LYS A 696 -15.79 24.92 -2.44
CA LYS A 696 -14.43 25.49 -2.30
C LYS A 696 -13.45 24.38 -1.93
N ALA A 697 -12.26 24.40 -2.53
CA ALA A 697 -11.15 23.51 -2.19
C ALA A 697 -10.96 23.47 -0.66
N ALA A 698 -11.18 22.31 -0.08
CA ALA A 698 -11.02 22.07 1.35
C ALA A 698 -9.58 21.73 1.74
N PHE A 699 -8.75 21.51 0.72
CA PHE A 699 -7.36 21.13 0.86
C PHE A 699 -6.50 22.06 0.05
N ASN A 700 -5.30 22.26 0.56
CA ASN A 700 -4.25 23.07 0.00
C ASN A 700 -2.92 22.31 0.10
N GLN A 701 -1.83 23.01 -0.20
CA GLN A 701 -0.52 22.42 -0.44
C GLN A 701 0.15 21.82 0.80
N VAL A 702 -0.43 21.95 2.00
CA VAL A 702 0.10 21.35 3.24
C VAL A 702 -0.87 20.40 3.94
N ASN A 703 -2.09 20.28 3.42
CA ASN A 703 -3.04 19.25 3.80
C ASN A 703 -3.56 18.49 2.57
N VAL A 704 -2.71 18.16 1.59
CA VAL A 704 -3.09 17.25 0.48
C VAL A 704 -3.39 15.81 0.95
N GLY A 705 -3.55 15.60 2.26
CA GLY A 705 -3.90 14.34 2.88
C GLY A 705 -5.29 13.85 2.48
N THR A 706 -5.63 12.70 3.05
CA THR A 706 -6.74 11.88 2.58
C THR A 706 -7.95 11.86 3.51
N CYS A 707 -7.92 12.69 4.56
CA CYS A 707 -9.02 12.85 5.50
C CYS A 707 -10.12 13.77 4.95
N GLU A 708 -11.28 13.22 4.59
CA GLU A 708 -12.40 13.98 4.02
C GLU A 708 -13.42 14.51 5.03
N ARG A 709 -13.63 13.84 6.17
CA ARG A 709 -14.66 14.24 7.14
C ARG A 709 -14.08 14.57 8.51
N ASN A 710 -14.79 15.42 9.24
CA ASN A 710 -14.57 15.74 10.65
C ASN A 710 -13.13 16.14 11.05
N GLN A 711 -12.33 16.68 10.12
CA GLN A 711 -10.95 17.11 10.39
C GLN A 711 -10.91 18.21 11.45
N ALA A 712 -11.83 19.18 11.39
CA ALA A 712 -11.89 20.26 12.38
C ALA A 712 -12.34 19.72 13.75
N VAL A 713 -13.32 18.82 13.80
CA VAL A 713 -13.73 18.15 15.06
C VAL A 713 -12.53 17.42 15.67
N TYR A 714 -11.79 16.66 14.88
CA TYR A 714 -10.61 15.94 15.37
C TYR A 714 -9.56 16.89 15.93
N LEU A 715 -9.18 17.92 15.18
CA LEU A 715 -8.19 18.92 15.61
C LEU A 715 -8.64 19.74 16.82
N GLU A 716 -9.93 20.03 16.96
CA GLU A 716 -10.47 20.80 18.08
C GLU A 716 -10.62 19.96 19.36
N HIS A 717 -10.87 18.65 19.24
CA HIS A 717 -11.23 17.81 20.37
C HIS A 717 -10.22 16.71 20.73
N TYR A 718 -9.33 16.32 19.82
CA TYR A 718 -8.47 15.15 20.03
C TYR A 718 -7.00 15.39 19.67
N VAL A 719 -6.62 16.59 19.25
CA VAL A 719 -5.22 16.97 19.01
C VAL A 719 -4.80 18.04 20.04
N ASN A 720 -3.83 17.75 20.90
CA ASN A 720 -3.25 18.68 21.86
C ASN A 720 -2.39 19.72 21.13
N VAL A 721 -2.95 20.90 20.89
CA VAL A 721 -2.25 21.98 20.17
C VAL A 721 -2.44 23.32 20.87
N PRO A 722 -1.46 24.23 20.79
CA PRO A 722 -1.61 25.59 21.30
C PRO A 722 -2.85 26.28 20.72
N GLY A 723 -3.62 26.90 21.62
CA GLY A 723 -4.85 27.60 21.28
C GLY A 723 -6.11 26.71 21.20
N ARG A 724 -6.03 25.38 21.29
CA ARG A 724 -7.20 24.47 21.20
C ARG A 724 -8.38 24.90 22.09
N ARG A 725 -9.60 24.80 21.55
CA ARG A 725 -10.86 25.12 22.27
C ARG A 725 -11.43 23.94 23.05
N GLY A 726 -11.31 22.73 22.51
CA GLY A 726 -11.85 21.54 23.17
C GLY A 726 -11.19 21.30 24.53
N LYS A 727 -12.00 20.83 25.48
CA LYS A 727 -11.55 20.44 26.82
C LYS A 727 -11.27 18.94 26.85
N GLY A 728 -10.36 18.51 27.72
CA GLY A 728 -10.00 17.11 27.93
C GLY A 728 -8.78 16.66 27.13
N PRO A 729 -8.26 15.44 27.40
CA PRO A 729 -7.00 14.98 26.85
C PRO A 729 -7.16 14.66 25.37
N GLY A 730 -6.23 15.15 24.56
CA GLY A 730 -6.03 14.70 23.18
C GLY A 730 -5.01 13.57 23.08
N ALA A 731 -4.83 13.09 21.86
CA ALA A 731 -3.77 12.16 21.47
C ALA A 731 -2.39 12.77 21.73
N ASP A 732 -1.44 11.94 22.13
CA ASP A 732 -0.02 12.32 22.24
C ASP A 732 0.64 12.19 20.86
N TRP A 733 0.27 11.14 20.13
CA TRP A 733 0.80 10.85 18.79
C TRP A 733 -0.31 10.35 17.88
N HIS A 734 -0.32 10.83 16.63
CA HIS A 734 -1.14 10.30 15.55
C HIS A 734 -0.21 9.75 14.47
N LEU A 735 -0.16 8.44 14.31
CA LEU A 735 0.58 7.74 13.26
C LEU A 735 -0.32 7.56 12.02
N ALA A 736 0.16 7.99 10.85
CA ALA A 736 -0.58 7.94 9.60
C ALA A 736 0.30 7.52 8.40
N GLY A 737 -0.33 7.18 7.27
CA GLY A 737 0.31 6.74 6.01
C GLY A 737 -0.22 7.43 4.75
N HIS A 738 -0.33 6.72 3.64
CA HIS A 738 -0.84 7.14 2.33
C HIS A 738 -0.03 8.18 1.53
N SER A 739 0.78 9.03 2.17
CA SER A 739 1.50 10.10 1.45
C SER A 739 2.87 9.70 0.91
N HIS A 740 3.44 8.60 1.41
CA HIS A 740 4.84 8.14 1.19
C HIS A 740 5.92 9.14 1.62
N ARG A 741 5.56 10.28 2.21
CA ARG A 741 6.45 11.35 2.64
C ARG A 741 6.55 11.41 4.15
N SER A 742 7.67 10.91 4.67
CA SER A 742 7.87 10.84 6.12
C SER A 742 7.99 12.23 6.74
N GLY A 743 7.34 12.42 7.89
CA GLY A 743 7.45 13.67 8.64
C GLY A 743 6.81 13.59 10.02
N VAL A 744 7.44 14.26 10.98
CA VAL A 744 6.90 14.59 12.30
C VAL A 744 6.49 16.05 12.26
N TYR A 745 5.19 16.30 12.30
CA TYR A 745 4.59 17.62 12.18
C TYR A 745 4.06 18.10 13.53
N LYS A 746 4.26 19.39 13.81
CA LYS A 746 3.64 20.10 14.92
C LYS A 746 2.82 21.26 14.40
N VAL A 747 1.65 21.46 15.00
CA VAL A 747 0.67 22.43 14.52
C VAL A 747 0.14 23.30 15.65
N ARG A 748 -0.32 24.51 15.30
CA ARG A 748 -0.96 25.44 16.24
C ARG A 748 -2.16 26.11 15.58
N TRP A 749 -3.12 26.54 16.39
CA TRP A 749 -4.21 27.37 15.88
C TRP A 749 -3.75 28.82 15.74
N GLN A 750 -4.00 29.39 14.57
CA GLN A 750 -3.79 30.81 14.27
C GLN A 750 -5.15 31.49 14.03
N GLN A 751 -5.32 32.66 14.62
CA GLN A 751 -6.50 33.49 14.41
C GLN A 751 -6.14 34.67 13.51
N ASP A 752 -6.80 34.75 12.36
CA ASP A 752 -6.65 35.87 11.42
C ASP A 752 -7.63 36.98 11.81
N ASN A 753 -7.12 38.02 12.48
CA ASN A 753 -7.92 39.17 12.94
C ASN A 753 -8.16 40.21 11.82
N ALA A 754 -7.59 40.03 10.63
CA ALA A 754 -7.68 40.99 9.53
C ALA A 754 -8.91 40.80 8.62
N ARG A 755 -9.67 39.71 8.78
CA ARG A 755 -10.89 39.43 8.01
C ARG A 755 -12.14 39.71 8.85
N ALA A 756 -13.17 40.27 8.22
CA ALA A 756 -14.46 40.61 8.85
C ALA A 756 -15.17 39.41 9.53
N VAL A 757 -14.80 38.18 9.16
CA VAL A 757 -15.14 36.94 9.87
C VAL A 757 -13.83 36.26 10.28
N ALA A 758 -13.58 36.13 11.58
CA ALA A 758 -12.39 35.48 12.13
C ALA A 758 -12.31 34.02 11.65
N THR A 759 -11.61 33.78 10.55
CA THR A 759 -11.44 32.43 10.01
C THR A 759 -10.23 31.81 10.71
N ARG A 760 -10.47 30.76 11.48
CA ARG A 760 -9.42 30.11 12.25
C ARG A 760 -8.67 29.11 11.37
N ARG A 761 -7.35 29.15 11.39
CA ARG A 761 -6.49 28.30 10.55
C ARG A 761 -5.58 27.47 11.42
N VAL A 762 -5.17 26.32 10.92
CA VAL A 762 -4.11 25.51 11.50
C VAL A 762 -2.81 25.86 10.77
N GLN A 763 -1.82 26.32 11.52
CA GLN A 763 -0.47 26.57 11.01
C GLN A 763 0.42 25.39 11.38
N ILE A 764 1.14 24.85 10.40
CA ILE A 764 2.22 23.89 10.60
C ILE A 764 3.47 24.70 10.84
N TYR A 765 4.01 24.61 12.06
CA TYR A 765 5.16 25.41 12.49
C TYR A 765 6.44 24.57 12.65
N SER A 766 6.34 23.25 12.47
CA SER A 766 7.49 22.35 12.43
C SER A 766 7.17 21.15 11.54
N ALA A 767 8.11 20.78 10.68
CA ALA A 767 8.10 19.58 9.85
C ALA A 767 9.50 18.97 9.83
N LYS A 768 9.67 17.77 10.38
CA LYS A 768 10.98 17.10 10.47
C LYS A 768 10.89 15.64 10.05
N ASP A 769 11.69 15.25 9.07
CA ASP A 769 11.89 13.84 8.70
C ASP A 769 12.82 13.14 9.70
N PRO A 770 12.36 12.12 10.44
CA PRO A 770 13.14 11.44 11.48
C PRO A 770 14.28 10.55 10.93
N GLY A 771 14.33 10.28 9.63
CA GLY A 771 15.44 9.59 8.97
C GLY A 771 16.58 10.53 8.55
N ILE A 772 16.30 11.82 8.39
CA ILE A 772 17.31 12.84 8.03
C ILE A 772 17.72 13.65 9.25
N HIS A 773 16.76 14.22 9.98
CA HIS A 773 16.99 15.15 11.09
C HIS A 773 17.17 14.43 12.44
N GLU A 774 17.62 13.17 12.40
CA GLU A 774 17.77 12.30 13.57
C GLU A 774 16.46 12.11 14.38
N VAL A 775 16.59 11.57 15.60
CA VAL A 775 15.47 11.24 16.47
C VAL A 775 14.73 12.51 16.88
N GLN A 776 13.42 12.54 16.64
CA GLN A 776 12.54 13.59 17.12
C GLN A 776 12.00 13.22 18.50
N THR A 777 11.76 14.19 19.38
CA THR A 777 11.18 13.93 20.71
C THR A 777 9.98 14.84 20.94
N VAL A 778 8.82 14.23 21.17
CA VAL A 778 7.58 14.93 21.56
C VAL A 778 7.01 14.19 22.77
N PRO A 779 7.29 14.66 24.00
CA PRO A 779 6.84 13.99 25.22
C PRO A 779 5.31 13.94 25.31
N PRO A 780 4.74 12.91 25.98
CA PRO A 780 3.30 12.85 26.21
C PRO A 780 2.79 14.09 26.95
N ASP A 781 1.52 14.42 26.74
CA ASP A 781 0.78 15.53 27.36
C ASP A 781 1.33 16.94 27.09
N THR A 782 2.30 17.09 26.18
CA THR A 782 2.81 18.41 25.76
C THR A 782 2.02 18.97 24.59
N GLU A 783 2.18 18.34 23.43
CA GLU A 783 1.44 18.61 22.19
C GLU A 783 1.35 17.30 21.39
N THR A 784 0.42 17.21 20.44
CA THR A 784 0.33 16.04 19.57
C THR A 784 1.39 16.10 18.49
N ALA A 785 2.18 15.04 18.34
CA ALA A 785 2.95 14.83 17.12
C ALA A 785 2.05 14.18 16.07
N LEU A 786 1.81 14.87 14.95
CA LEU A 786 1.20 14.28 13.76
C LEU A 786 2.33 13.64 12.95
N ILE A 787 2.36 12.32 12.90
CA ILE A 787 3.47 11.54 12.34
C ILE A 787 2.98 10.85 11.09
N VAL A 788 3.59 11.16 9.95
CA VAL A 788 3.40 10.41 8.71
C VAL A 788 4.60 9.51 8.54
N SER A 789 4.35 8.20 8.51
CA SER A 789 5.41 7.23 8.27
C SER A 789 5.79 7.22 6.80
N SER A 790 7.04 6.87 6.53
CA SER A 790 7.44 6.51 5.17
C SER A 790 6.69 5.26 4.72
N CYS A 791 6.77 4.94 3.44
CA CYS A 791 6.24 3.68 2.92
C CYS A 791 7.12 2.49 3.34
N GLY A 792 6.48 1.42 3.81
CA GLY A 792 7.13 0.24 4.37
C GLY A 792 7.49 -0.85 3.35
N GLY A 793 7.29 -0.58 2.06
CA GLY A 793 7.59 -1.52 0.97
C GLY A 793 8.29 -0.88 -0.22
N PRO A 794 7.68 0.10 -0.91
CA PRO A 794 8.28 0.80 -2.04
C PRO A 794 9.26 1.90 -1.62
N ILE A 795 9.82 2.62 -2.60
CA ILE A 795 10.68 3.80 -2.40
C ILE A 795 9.84 5.01 -1.99
N GLY A 796 10.13 5.59 -0.83
CA GLY A 796 9.52 6.84 -0.38
C GLY A 796 10.10 8.05 -1.09
N TYR A 797 9.56 9.23 -0.83
CA TYR A 797 10.11 10.49 -1.35
C TYR A 797 10.16 11.59 -0.29
N GLN A 798 10.97 12.61 -0.55
CA GLN A 798 11.11 13.78 0.32
C GLN A 798 11.41 15.05 -0.48
N ASN A 799 11.05 16.19 0.10
CA ASN A 799 11.41 17.53 -0.34
C ASN A 799 11.69 18.40 0.88
N LEU A 800 12.96 18.59 1.20
CA LEU A 800 13.40 19.39 2.36
C LEU A 800 13.49 20.86 2.01
N ASP A 801 14.11 21.20 0.88
CA ASP A 801 14.42 22.57 0.46
C ASP A 801 14.50 22.70 -1.08
N GLY A 802 13.70 21.93 -1.82
CA GLY A 802 13.63 21.96 -3.28
C GLY A 802 14.70 21.13 -3.99
N GLU A 803 15.42 20.27 -3.27
CA GLU A 803 16.35 19.32 -3.87
C GLU A 803 15.64 18.40 -4.87
N LEU A 804 16.30 18.11 -5.99
CA LEU A 804 15.78 17.25 -7.06
C LEU A 804 14.31 17.52 -7.44
N SER A 805 13.83 18.75 -7.26
CA SER A 805 12.44 19.15 -7.52
C SER A 805 11.42 18.20 -6.87
N ALA A 806 11.66 17.81 -5.62
CA ALA A 806 10.88 16.86 -4.83
C ALA A 806 11.04 15.35 -5.15
N TRP A 807 11.99 14.99 -6.02
CA TRP A 807 12.27 13.60 -6.40
C TRP A 807 13.40 12.97 -5.59
N THR A 808 13.60 13.41 -4.35
CA THR A 808 14.59 12.79 -3.45
C THR A 808 14.02 11.50 -2.90
N GLY A 809 14.41 10.38 -3.51
CA GLY A 809 14.00 9.05 -3.08
C GLY A 809 14.53 8.68 -1.70
N ARG A 810 13.71 7.99 -0.91
CA ARG A 810 14.05 7.48 0.42
C ARG A 810 13.86 5.95 0.46
N PRO A 811 14.73 5.23 1.18
CA PRO A 811 14.58 3.79 1.36
C PRO A 811 13.22 3.43 1.98
N PRO A 812 12.70 2.21 1.74
CA PRO A 812 11.56 1.70 2.48
C PRO A 812 11.80 1.80 3.98
N ALA A 813 10.83 2.34 4.73
CA ALA A 813 11.01 2.64 6.13
C ALA A 813 9.71 2.64 6.93
N GLY A 814 9.83 2.38 8.23
CA GLY A 814 8.77 2.51 9.23
C GLY A 814 9.18 3.44 10.37
N THR A 815 8.21 3.81 11.19
CA THR A 815 8.43 4.64 12.38
C THR A 815 8.55 3.75 13.61
N LEU A 816 9.41 4.13 14.56
CA LEU A 816 9.47 3.56 15.90
C LEU A 816 9.23 4.65 16.93
N LEU A 817 8.21 4.47 17.76
CA LEU A 817 7.79 5.36 18.85
C LEU A 817 8.07 4.69 20.20
N ASP A 818 8.78 5.38 21.08
CA ASP A 818 8.82 5.09 22.51
C ASP A 818 7.86 6.03 23.26
N PRO A 819 6.68 5.55 23.69
CA PRO A 819 5.68 6.39 24.35
C PRO A 819 6.11 6.90 25.73
N VAL A 820 7.10 6.27 26.37
CA VAL A 820 7.56 6.71 27.70
C VAL A 820 8.31 8.03 27.60
N THR A 821 9.18 8.15 26.60
CA THR A 821 10.03 9.32 26.38
C THR A 821 9.49 10.27 25.32
N GLY A 822 8.58 9.79 24.46
CA GLY A 822 8.12 10.50 23.26
C GLY A 822 9.15 10.49 22.13
N ARG A 823 10.16 9.61 22.18
CA ARG A 823 11.18 9.48 21.12
C ARG A 823 10.58 8.83 19.88
N ILE A 824 10.78 9.47 18.74
CA ILE A 824 10.31 9.08 17.41
C ILE A 824 11.52 8.92 16.50
N SER A 825 11.74 7.71 16.02
CA SER A 825 12.87 7.35 15.15
C SER A 825 12.39 6.60 13.92
N GLN A 826 13.27 6.46 12.93
CA GLN A 826 12.95 5.74 11.69
C GLN A 826 13.77 4.44 11.61
N VAL A 827 13.12 3.37 11.15
CA VAL A 827 13.75 2.09 10.82
C VAL A 827 13.64 1.92 9.31
N SER A 828 14.77 1.81 8.60
CA SER A 828 14.79 1.69 7.13
C SER A 828 15.52 0.45 6.63
N THR A 829 15.26 0.06 5.38
CA THR A 829 16.04 -0.96 4.66
C THR A 829 16.76 -0.33 3.47
N SER A 830 18.05 -0.65 3.31
CA SER A 830 18.89 0.00 2.29
C SER A 830 19.75 -1.02 1.56
N ARG A 831 19.26 -2.26 1.45
CA ARG A 831 19.96 -3.35 0.77
C ARG A 831 20.16 -2.98 -0.70
N CYS A 832 21.41 -2.90 -1.11
CA CYS A 832 21.78 -2.65 -2.49
C CYS A 832 22.84 -3.66 -2.92
N ARG A 833 22.67 -4.21 -4.13
CA ARG A 833 23.52 -5.25 -4.75
C ARG A 833 23.22 -6.68 -4.28
N ILE A 834 23.86 -7.60 -5.00
CA ILE A 834 23.82 -9.04 -4.86
C ILE A 834 24.42 -9.45 -3.50
N GLU A 835 23.62 -9.53 -2.46
CA GLU A 835 24.00 -10.14 -1.18
C GLU A 835 23.68 -11.64 -1.29
N ASP A 836 24.64 -12.52 -1.03
CA ASP A 836 24.50 -13.99 -1.17
C ASP A 836 23.94 -14.49 -2.52
N GLY A 837 24.27 -13.81 -3.63
CA GLY A 837 23.73 -14.17 -4.94
C GLY A 837 22.33 -13.62 -5.26
N ARG A 838 21.75 -12.72 -4.42
CA ARG A 838 20.41 -12.15 -4.60
C ARG A 838 20.39 -10.65 -4.87
N ALA A 839 19.75 -10.22 -5.95
CA ALA A 839 19.61 -8.80 -6.24
C ALA A 839 18.55 -8.13 -5.34
N TYR A 840 18.97 -7.22 -4.46
CA TYR A 840 18.12 -6.27 -3.74
C TYR A 840 18.37 -4.85 -4.25
N ASN A 841 17.31 -4.05 -4.40
CA ASN A 841 17.39 -2.68 -4.88
C ASN A 841 16.55 -1.68 -4.06
N GLU A 842 16.70 -1.73 -2.74
CA GLU A 842 15.97 -0.88 -1.79
C GLU A 842 16.61 0.50 -1.58
N LYS A 843 17.86 0.67 -2.01
CA LYS A 843 18.55 1.97 -1.96
C LYS A 843 18.17 2.81 -3.19
N PRO A 844 17.41 3.92 -3.06
CA PRO A 844 16.98 4.75 -4.19
C PRO A 844 18.14 5.20 -5.07
N ARG A 845 18.00 5.18 -6.39
CA ARG A 845 19.09 5.52 -7.32
C ARG A 845 19.00 6.95 -7.82
N LEU A 846 20.14 7.68 -7.83
CA LEU A 846 20.18 9.07 -8.33
C LEU A 846 19.83 9.14 -9.82
N CYS A 847 20.25 8.15 -10.61
CA CYS A 847 19.90 8.07 -12.04
C CYS A 847 18.39 8.01 -12.28
N VAL A 848 17.62 7.40 -11.38
CA VAL A 848 16.16 7.34 -11.46
C VAL A 848 15.57 8.74 -11.28
N ALA A 849 15.96 9.46 -10.22
CA ALA A 849 15.51 10.84 -9.99
C ALA A 849 15.87 11.78 -11.15
N LEU A 850 17.08 11.67 -11.71
CA LEU A 850 17.48 12.48 -12.87
C LEU A 850 16.69 12.15 -14.14
N ASP A 851 16.36 10.87 -14.34
CA ASP A 851 15.52 10.46 -15.46
C ASP A 851 14.12 11.05 -15.36
N TYR A 852 13.55 11.04 -14.15
CA TYR A 852 12.27 11.70 -13.86
C TYR A 852 12.29 13.18 -14.18
N LEU A 853 13.29 13.91 -13.68
CA LEU A 853 13.43 15.34 -13.96
C LEU A 853 13.49 15.65 -15.45
N HIS A 854 14.06 14.74 -16.25
CA HIS A 854 14.03 14.91 -17.70
C HIS A 854 12.64 14.67 -18.29
N VAL A 855 12.01 13.53 -18.00
CA VAL A 855 10.72 13.16 -18.61
C VAL A 855 9.61 14.11 -18.19
N MET A 856 9.64 14.58 -16.95
CA MET A 856 8.64 15.51 -16.40
C MET A 856 8.93 16.98 -16.73
N SER A 857 10.07 17.27 -17.37
CA SER A 857 10.37 18.64 -17.77
C SER A 857 9.37 19.17 -18.80
N GLY A 858 8.85 20.37 -18.53
CA GLY A 858 7.87 21.02 -19.39
C GLY A 858 6.41 20.63 -19.12
N LEU A 859 6.11 20.06 -17.95
CA LEU A 859 4.76 19.91 -17.39
C LEU A 859 4.55 20.98 -16.29
N PRO A 860 3.97 22.16 -16.59
CA PRO A 860 3.84 23.28 -15.65
C PRO A 860 3.16 22.89 -14.32
N GLU A 861 2.22 21.94 -14.37
CA GLU A 861 1.50 21.39 -13.23
C GLU A 861 2.40 20.67 -12.23
N LYS A 862 3.49 20.02 -12.66
CA LYS A 862 4.45 19.33 -11.78
C LYS A 862 5.49 20.28 -11.17
N GLY A 863 5.23 21.59 -11.22
CA GLY A 863 6.19 22.64 -10.90
C GLY A 863 7.07 22.94 -12.11
N ASN A 864 7.78 24.08 -12.06
CA ASN A 864 8.66 24.52 -13.14
C ASN A 864 9.95 23.66 -13.25
N ILE A 865 9.80 22.36 -13.50
CA ILE A 865 10.88 21.38 -13.65
C ILE A 865 11.66 21.71 -14.93
N VAL A 866 12.96 21.96 -14.77
CA VAL A 866 13.89 22.22 -15.86
C VAL A 866 14.68 20.95 -16.15
N LYS A 867 14.88 20.65 -17.45
CA LYS A 867 15.69 19.51 -17.88
C LYS A 867 17.07 19.52 -17.21
N PRO A 868 17.51 18.41 -16.60
CA PRO A 868 18.78 18.39 -15.88
C PRO A 868 19.99 18.54 -16.81
N LEU A 869 19.94 17.93 -18.00
CA LEU A 869 21.00 17.95 -19.02
C LEU A 869 20.38 18.07 -20.41
N GLU A 870 20.92 18.98 -21.21
CA GLU A 870 20.65 19.14 -22.64
C GLU A 870 21.96 19.24 -23.42
N PHE A 871 21.90 18.91 -24.70
CA PHE A 871 23.00 19.07 -25.63
C PHE A 871 22.84 20.38 -26.39
N GLY A 872 23.91 21.16 -26.49
CA GLY A 872 23.90 22.44 -27.20
C GLY A 872 24.14 22.28 -28.70
N ASP A 873 24.13 23.41 -29.41
CA ASP A 873 24.22 23.43 -30.87
C ASP A 873 25.61 23.00 -31.36
N ILE A 874 25.64 21.95 -32.16
CA ILE A 874 26.87 21.46 -32.82
C ILE A 874 26.99 22.14 -34.19
N SER A 875 28.19 22.65 -34.52
CA SER A 875 28.43 23.32 -35.80
C SER A 875 28.17 22.39 -36.97
N ARG A 876 27.20 22.70 -37.84
CA ARG A 876 26.74 21.78 -38.89
C ARG A 876 27.74 21.52 -40.02
N PHE A 877 28.78 22.36 -40.15
CA PHE A 877 29.72 22.36 -41.29
C PHE A 877 31.20 22.25 -40.91
N ALA A 878 31.53 22.13 -39.62
CA ALA A 878 32.92 21.97 -39.19
C ALA A 878 33.37 20.52 -39.36
N THR A 879 34.45 20.33 -40.11
CA THR A 879 35.04 19.00 -40.37
C THR A 879 35.74 18.53 -39.10
N GLY A 880 35.44 17.31 -38.64
CA GLY A 880 36.07 16.75 -37.44
C GLY A 880 35.59 17.33 -36.12
N ASN A 881 34.32 17.75 -36.01
CA ASN A 881 33.74 18.18 -34.73
C ASN A 881 33.90 17.11 -33.64
N THR A 882 34.79 17.38 -32.69
CA THR A 882 34.99 16.54 -31.51
C THR A 882 34.28 17.08 -30.27
N GLN A 883 33.79 18.32 -30.28
CA GLN A 883 33.19 18.93 -29.10
C GLN A 883 31.66 18.77 -29.07
N ILE A 884 31.14 18.30 -27.93
CA ILE A 884 29.73 18.22 -27.59
C ILE A 884 29.45 19.32 -26.56
N PRO A 885 28.76 20.42 -26.92
CA PRO A 885 28.32 21.41 -25.95
C PRO A 885 27.26 20.83 -25.02
N LEU A 886 27.34 21.14 -23.73
CA LEU A 886 26.40 20.67 -22.70
C LEU A 886 25.74 21.87 -22.01
N ARG A 887 24.44 21.78 -21.77
CA ARG A 887 23.66 22.77 -21.02
C ARG A 887 23.05 22.06 -19.80
N LEU A 888 23.48 22.48 -18.61
CA LEU A 888 22.99 21.95 -17.33
C LEU A 888 22.00 22.93 -16.69
N SER A 889 20.94 22.40 -16.07
CA SER A 889 20.07 23.22 -15.22
C SER A 889 20.82 23.80 -14.03
N ARG A 890 20.28 24.85 -13.41
CA ARG A 890 20.85 25.42 -12.17
C ARG A 890 20.96 24.34 -11.10
N GLN A 891 19.93 23.53 -10.94
CA GLN A 891 19.90 22.42 -9.98
C GLN A 891 21.01 21.41 -10.27
N MET A 892 21.19 20.99 -11.52
CA MET A 892 22.23 20.03 -11.89
C MET A 892 23.65 20.59 -11.66
N LYS A 893 23.85 21.89 -11.90
CA LYS A 893 25.12 22.58 -11.56
C LYS A 893 25.39 22.56 -10.05
N THR A 894 24.36 22.80 -9.23
CA THR A 894 24.46 22.74 -7.76
C THR A 894 24.79 21.33 -7.26
N LEU A 895 24.17 20.30 -7.84
CA LEU A 895 24.46 18.91 -7.46
C LEU A 895 25.92 18.51 -7.74
N ASN A 896 26.57 19.13 -8.73
CA ASN A 896 27.97 18.95 -9.06
C ASN A 896 28.39 17.46 -9.21
N CYS A 897 27.52 16.64 -9.77
CA CYS A 897 27.59 15.18 -9.66
C CYS A 897 27.99 14.43 -10.94
N ILE A 898 28.27 15.11 -12.07
CA ILE A 898 28.68 14.44 -13.32
C ILE A 898 30.18 14.16 -13.34
N VAL A 899 30.61 12.91 -13.52
CA VAL A 899 32.04 12.55 -13.59
C VAL A 899 32.49 12.04 -14.95
N SER A 900 31.57 11.57 -15.78
CA SER A 900 31.89 11.15 -17.14
C SER A 900 30.68 11.30 -18.05
N LEU A 901 30.96 11.39 -19.36
CA LEU A 901 29.96 11.27 -20.41
C LEU A 901 30.51 10.29 -21.45
N THR A 902 29.77 9.24 -21.75
CA THR A 902 30.16 8.23 -22.74
C THR A 902 28.98 8.06 -23.71
N LEU A 903 29.25 8.00 -25.01
CA LEU A 903 28.22 7.61 -25.97
C LEU A 903 28.40 6.14 -26.32
N TRP A 904 27.29 5.41 -26.39
CA TRP A 904 27.24 4.05 -26.91
C TRP A 904 26.55 4.09 -28.25
N VAL A 905 27.29 3.80 -29.32
CA VAL A 905 26.75 3.86 -30.69
C VAL A 905 26.67 2.47 -31.28
N PHE A 906 25.55 2.17 -31.92
CA PHE A 906 25.31 0.86 -32.52
C PHE A 906 25.70 0.85 -34.00
N GLU A 907 26.57 -0.09 -34.36
CA GLU A 907 26.89 -0.44 -35.75
C GLU A 907 26.09 -1.70 -36.10
N GLY A 908 25.06 -1.52 -36.91
CA GLY A 908 24.14 -2.58 -37.35
C GLY A 908 24.01 -2.64 -38.87
N GLY A 909 23.88 -3.84 -39.45
CA GLY A 909 23.69 -4.04 -40.90
C GLY A 909 24.94 -4.58 -41.55
N LYS A 910 25.24 -4.16 -42.79
CA LYS A 910 26.48 -4.55 -43.48
C LYS A 910 27.57 -3.51 -43.27
N ASP A 911 28.76 -3.96 -42.88
CA ASP A 911 29.94 -3.11 -42.78
C ASP A 911 30.51 -2.75 -44.18
N ALA A 912 31.67 -2.09 -44.20
CA ALA A 912 32.32 -1.70 -45.46
C ALA A 912 32.84 -2.90 -46.29
N ALA A 913 33.02 -4.07 -45.67
CA ALA A 913 33.40 -5.32 -46.34
C ALA A 913 32.17 -6.12 -46.81
N GLY A 914 30.96 -5.75 -46.36
CA GLY A 914 29.70 -6.41 -46.71
C GLY A 914 29.26 -7.48 -45.70
N ASP A 915 30.00 -7.61 -44.60
CA ASP A 915 29.75 -8.55 -43.51
C ASP A 915 28.69 -8.00 -42.56
N ASP A 916 27.87 -8.90 -41.99
CA ASP A 916 26.86 -8.51 -41.02
C ASP A 916 27.51 -8.14 -39.68
N VAL A 917 27.32 -6.88 -39.27
CA VAL A 917 27.82 -6.32 -38.02
C VAL A 917 26.65 -5.97 -37.10
N ARG A 918 26.78 -6.34 -35.82
CA ARG A 918 25.80 -6.07 -34.76
C ARG A 918 26.55 -5.76 -33.47
N LYS A 919 27.18 -4.59 -33.40
CA LYS A 919 28.16 -4.28 -32.35
C LYS A 919 27.94 -2.90 -31.74
N TRP A 920 28.05 -2.86 -30.41
CA TRP A 920 28.15 -1.60 -29.68
C TRP A 920 29.58 -1.09 -29.64
N HIS A 921 29.75 0.20 -29.93
CA HIS A 921 31.01 0.89 -29.78
C HIS A 921 30.92 1.92 -28.67
N ARG A 922 31.91 1.88 -27.77
CA ARG A 922 32.09 2.87 -26.73
C ARG A 922 32.82 4.09 -27.29
N VAL A 923 32.16 5.24 -27.24
CA VAL A 923 32.71 6.55 -27.61
C VAL A 923 33.09 7.28 -26.33
N GLY A 924 34.36 7.15 -25.93
CA GLY A 924 34.89 7.85 -24.77
C GLY A 924 35.00 9.35 -25.02
N THR A 925 34.60 10.15 -24.02
CA THR A 925 34.77 11.60 -24.04
C THR A 925 35.59 12.10 -22.85
N LYS A 926 36.20 13.28 -23.00
CA LYS A 926 36.85 14.03 -21.93
C LYS A 926 36.01 15.26 -21.61
N LEU A 927 35.54 15.37 -20.37
CA LEU A 927 34.83 16.55 -19.90
C LEU A 927 35.79 17.74 -19.73
N ASP A 928 35.32 18.95 -20.02
CA ASP A 928 36.06 20.19 -19.76
C ASP A 928 36.30 20.42 -18.26
N LYS A 929 35.32 20.06 -17.43
CA LYS A 929 35.42 20.03 -15.96
C LYS A 929 34.54 18.94 -15.37
N LEU A 930 34.96 18.41 -14.22
CA LEU A 930 34.17 17.45 -13.45
C LEU A 930 33.08 18.17 -12.66
N GLY A 931 31.99 17.44 -12.43
CA GLY A 931 30.83 17.82 -11.63
C GLY A 931 29.80 18.66 -12.39
N SER A 932 30.24 19.74 -13.04
CA SER A 932 29.35 20.68 -13.75
C SER A 932 29.81 21.02 -15.18
N PRO A 933 30.11 20.02 -16.04
CA PRO A 933 30.71 20.24 -17.37
C PRO A 933 29.88 21.18 -18.25
N SER A 934 30.57 21.93 -19.12
CA SER A 934 29.96 22.75 -20.17
C SER A 934 30.21 22.19 -21.58
N SER A 935 31.18 21.28 -21.72
CA SER A 935 31.39 20.53 -22.95
C SER A 935 32.10 19.20 -22.71
N ALA A 936 31.99 18.29 -23.67
CA ALA A 936 32.72 17.03 -23.71
C ALA A 936 33.44 16.89 -25.06
N THR A 937 34.71 16.50 -25.03
CA THR A 937 35.53 16.28 -26.24
C THR A 937 35.63 14.78 -26.54
N ILE A 938 35.20 14.37 -27.73
CA ILE A 938 35.26 13.01 -28.23
C ILE A 938 36.72 12.64 -28.56
N SER A 939 37.13 11.44 -28.16
CA SER A 939 38.44 10.85 -28.51
C SER A 939 38.56 10.54 -30.01
N ASN A 940 39.79 10.41 -30.52
CA ASN A 940 40.01 10.03 -31.93
C ASN A 940 39.43 8.64 -32.23
N GLU A 941 39.59 7.70 -31.30
CA GLU A 941 39.00 6.36 -31.38
C GLU A 941 37.46 6.43 -31.38
N GLY A 942 36.90 7.34 -30.56
CA GLY A 942 35.47 7.64 -30.53
C GLY A 942 34.94 8.21 -31.85
N MET A 943 35.70 9.07 -32.51
CA MET A 943 35.36 9.58 -33.84
C MET A 943 35.33 8.47 -34.89
N ALA A 944 36.29 7.54 -34.84
CA ALA A 944 36.30 6.37 -35.72
C ALA A 944 35.07 5.46 -35.49
N ALA A 945 34.68 5.26 -34.23
CA ALA A 945 33.46 4.52 -33.88
C ALA A 945 32.18 5.20 -34.40
N LEU A 946 32.08 6.53 -34.27
CA LEU A 946 30.97 7.31 -34.85
C LEU A 946 30.90 7.16 -36.37
N SER A 947 32.04 7.26 -37.07
CA SER A 947 32.08 7.10 -38.53
C SER A 947 31.58 5.73 -38.98
N ARG A 948 31.96 4.65 -38.28
CA ARG A 948 31.46 3.29 -38.56
C ARG A 948 29.94 3.21 -38.37
N ALA A 949 29.44 3.68 -37.23
CA ALA A 949 28.01 3.66 -36.92
C ALA A 949 27.18 4.54 -37.89
N PHE A 950 27.74 5.64 -38.41
CA PHE A 950 27.08 6.43 -39.45
C PHE A 950 27.06 5.74 -40.81
N ALA A 951 28.12 4.99 -41.16
CA ALA A 951 28.21 4.29 -42.44
C ALA A 951 27.04 3.29 -42.61
N THR A 952 26.67 2.62 -41.51
CA THR A 952 25.54 1.68 -41.47
C THR A 952 24.24 2.30 -40.95
N GLY A 953 24.24 3.61 -40.67
CA GLY A 953 23.09 4.36 -40.17
C GLY A 953 21.94 4.50 -41.15
N VAL A 954 20.77 4.88 -40.65
CA VAL A 954 19.54 5.10 -41.41
C VAL A 954 19.66 6.38 -42.25
N VAL A 955 19.46 6.25 -43.57
CA VAL A 955 19.42 7.40 -44.49
C VAL A 955 18.03 8.02 -44.49
N GLY A 956 17.97 9.34 -44.32
CA GLY A 956 16.75 10.13 -44.43
C GLY A 956 16.92 11.34 -45.35
N LYS A 957 15.81 11.98 -45.71
CA LYS A 957 15.78 13.24 -46.44
C LYS A 957 15.06 14.30 -45.61
N GLN A 958 15.63 15.50 -45.52
CA GLN A 958 14.98 16.67 -44.93
C GLN A 958 15.08 17.81 -45.94
N THR A 959 13.93 18.30 -46.42
CA THR A 959 13.81 19.28 -47.51
C THR A 959 14.74 18.97 -48.69
N ASP A 960 15.94 19.57 -48.72
CA ASP A 960 16.92 19.51 -49.83
C ASP A 960 18.25 18.81 -49.47
N SER A 961 18.34 18.16 -48.31
CA SER A 961 19.59 17.53 -47.80
C SER A 961 19.35 16.08 -47.35
N ALA A 962 20.25 15.18 -47.76
CA ALA A 962 20.28 13.82 -47.22
C ALA A 962 20.99 13.82 -45.86
N PHE A 963 20.40 13.16 -44.86
CA PHE A 963 21.04 12.96 -43.56
C PHE A 963 21.22 11.47 -43.26
N ARG A 964 22.20 11.16 -42.42
CA ARG A 964 22.37 9.83 -41.82
C ARG A 964 22.17 9.93 -40.32
N ARG A 965 21.33 9.04 -39.77
CA ARG A 965 21.12 8.89 -38.33
C ARG A 965 21.66 7.54 -37.89
N ILE A 966 22.43 7.51 -36.80
CA ILE A 966 22.85 6.22 -36.21
C ILE A 966 21.62 5.43 -35.78
N GLN A 967 21.62 4.10 -35.98
CA GLN A 967 20.45 3.26 -35.75
C GLN A 967 19.95 3.32 -34.30
N ALA A 968 20.87 3.16 -33.34
CA ALA A 968 20.62 3.34 -31.91
C ALA A 968 21.82 4.01 -31.24
N THR A 969 21.56 4.90 -30.29
CA THR A 969 22.61 5.53 -29.50
C THR A 969 22.11 5.81 -28.10
N PHE A 970 22.98 5.60 -27.11
CA PHE A 970 22.72 5.96 -25.71
C PHE A 970 23.80 6.91 -25.18
N CYS A 971 23.39 7.81 -24.31
CA CYS A 971 24.28 8.60 -23.47
C CYS A 971 24.37 7.92 -22.10
N GLU A 972 25.57 7.57 -21.67
CA GLU A 972 25.89 7.18 -20.30
C GLU A 972 26.51 8.37 -19.57
N VAL A 973 25.82 8.86 -18.54
CA VAL A 973 26.32 9.90 -17.64
C VAL A 973 26.79 9.22 -16.36
N GLY A 974 28.11 9.20 -16.14
CA GLY A 974 28.67 8.72 -14.89
C GLY A 974 28.40 9.71 -13.76
N LEU A 975 27.96 9.20 -12.61
CA LEU A 975 27.52 9.99 -11.47
C LEU A 975 28.41 9.78 -10.24
N ARG A 976 28.44 10.78 -9.37
CA ARG A 976 28.98 10.72 -8.01
C ARG A 976 27.98 11.27 -6.99
N LYS A 977 28.27 11.07 -5.70
CA LYS A 977 27.49 11.67 -4.62
C LYS A 977 27.43 13.21 -4.79
N PRO A 978 26.24 13.84 -4.77
CA PRO A 978 26.11 15.29 -4.75
C PRO A 978 26.73 15.94 -3.51
N GLU A 979 27.11 17.20 -3.62
CA GLU A 979 27.45 18.03 -2.46
C GLU A 979 26.15 18.43 -1.74
N PRO A 980 25.97 18.10 -0.44
CA PRO A 980 24.73 18.39 0.27
C PRO A 980 24.55 19.90 0.43
N MET A 981 23.30 20.38 0.41
CA MET A 981 23.01 21.82 0.56
C MET A 981 23.34 22.33 1.97
N LYS A 982 23.29 21.45 2.98
CA LYS A 982 23.77 21.66 4.36
C LYS A 982 24.33 20.36 4.92
N ALA A 983 25.27 20.46 5.86
CA ALA A 983 25.98 19.29 6.40
C ALA A 983 25.09 18.30 7.17
N ASP A 984 24.00 18.78 7.79
CA ASP A 984 23.04 18.00 8.59
C ASP A 984 21.84 17.46 7.77
N GLU A 985 21.65 17.94 6.55
CA GLU A 985 20.57 17.53 5.63
C GLU A 985 21.11 16.72 4.43
N ASP A 986 22.09 15.83 4.69
CA ASP A 986 22.72 14.97 3.66
C ASP A 986 21.79 13.82 3.22
N TRP A 987 20.74 14.16 2.45
CA TRP A 987 19.82 13.19 1.86
C TRP A 987 20.51 12.21 0.90
N ALA A 988 21.65 12.60 0.30
CA ALA A 988 22.37 11.76 -0.65
C ALA A 988 22.98 10.50 0.00
N LYS A 989 23.12 10.47 1.34
CA LYS A 989 23.57 9.27 2.08
C LYS A 989 22.63 8.07 1.84
N ASP A 990 21.35 8.35 1.66
CA ASP A 990 20.29 7.37 1.49
C ASP A 990 20.18 6.88 0.03
N MET A 991 20.87 7.53 -0.92
CA MET A 991 20.80 7.19 -2.34
C MET A 991 22.03 6.41 -2.83
N GLN A 992 21.84 5.64 -3.91
CA GLN A 992 22.91 5.09 -4.73
C GLN A 992 23.26 6.09 -5.83
N CYS A 993 24.41 6.75 -5.71
CA CYS A 993 24.82 7.83 -6.59
C CYS A 993 25.86 7.42 -7.65
N THR A 994 26.26 6.15 -7.70
CA THR A 994 27.27 5.67 -8.67
C THR A 994 26.70 4.85 -9.81
N ASP A 995 25.41 4.51 -9.78
CA ASP A 995 24.74 3.88 -10.94
C ASP A 995 24.60 4.95 -12.03
N PRO A 996 25.14 4.76 -13.24
CA PRO A 996 25.11 5.79 -14.26
C PRO A 996 23.68 6.07 -14.73
N TRP A 997 23.44 7.31 -15.14
CA TRP A 997 22.20 7.68 -15.81
C TRP A 997 22.36 7.43 -17.31
N VAL A 998 21.66 6.41 -17.80
CA VAL A 998 21.75 5.96 -19.19
C VAL A 998 20.41 6.16 -19.88
N PHE A 999 20.42 6.84 -21.01
CA PHE A 999 19.22 7.15 -21.78
C PHE A 999 19.51 7.23 -23.27
N PRO A 1000 18.53 6.92 -24.14
CA PRO A 1000 18.73 6.97 -25.59
C PRO A 1000 18.79 8.42 -26.10
N ILE A 1001 19.55 8.59 -27.17
CA ILE A 1001 19.72 9.85 -27.89
C ILE A 1001 19.69 9.59 -29.39
N SER A 1002 19.34 10.62 -30.18
CA SER A 1002 19.45 10.61 -31.63
C SER A 1002 20.68 11.39 -32.05
N VAL A 1003 21.56 10.75 -32.82
CA VAL A 1003 22.76 11.37 -33.41
C VAL A 1003 22.62 11.40 -34.93
N VAL A 1004 22.73 12.58 -35.52
CA VAL A 1004 22.52 12.84 -36.95
C VAL A 1004 23.75 13.49 -37.58
N SER A 1005 24.02 13.16 -38.84
CA SER A 1005 25.02 13.75 -39.72
C SER A 1005 24.38 14.25 -41.02
N LEU A 1006 24.68 15.48 -41.45
CA LEU A 1006 24.24 16.06 -42.73
C LEU A 1006 25.24 15.86 -43.90
N ASN A 1007 26.50 15.46 -43.63
CA ASN A 1007 27.57 15.37 -44.65
C ASN A 1007 27.98 13.92 -44.95
N ALA A 1008 27.06 13.09 -45.48
CA ALA A 1008 27.33 11.70 -45.86
C ALA A 1008 27.88 10.79 -44.72
N GLY A 1009 27.64 11.14 -43.45
CA GLY A 1009 28.10 10.37 -42.29
C GLY A 1009 29.48 10.77 -41.75
N ARG A 1010 30.11 11.82 -42.29
CA ARG A 1010 31.47 12.23 -41.91
C ARG A 1010 31.56 13.06 -40.63
N THR A 1011 30.49 13.77 -40.26
CA THR A 1011 30.51 14.71 -39.12
C THR A 1011 29.17 14.70 -38.38
N MET A 1012 29.21 14.59 -37.06
CA MET A 1012 28.05 14.80 -36.22
C MET A 1012 27.56 16.25 -36.35
N SER A 1013 26.28 16.42 -36.68
CA SER A 1013 25.63 17.72 -36.88
C SER A 1013 24.53 18.01 -35.87
N ASN A 1014 23.99 16.97 -35.23
CA ASN A 1014 22.99 17.13 -34.17
C ASN A 1014 23.02 15.93 -33.21
N LEU A 1015 22.77 16.20 -31.94
CA LEU A 1015 22.67 15.21 -30.87
C LEU A 1015 21.58 15.67 -29.90
N VAL A 1016 20.53 14.86 -29.72
CA VAL A 1016 19.37 15.23 -28.90
C VAL A 1016 18.74 14.02 -28.21
N ARG A 1017 18.26 14.17 -26.97
CA ARG A 1017 17.37 13.19 -26.34
C ARG A 1017 15.97 13.34 -26.94
N VAL A 1018 15.48 12.29 -27.60
CA VAL A 1018 14.16 12.29 -28.26
C VAL A 1018 13.08 12.07 -27.20
N GLY A 1019 11.94 12.77 -27.33
CA GLY A 1019 10.76 12.51 -26.50
C GLY A 1019 9.91 11.35 -27.06
N GLY A 1020 9.18 10.64 -26.21
CA GLY A 1020 8.36 9.49 -26.60
C GLY A 1020 9.13 8.26 -27.05
N GLU A 1021 8.56 7.47 -27.98
CA GLU A 1021 9.20 6.24 -28.47
C GLU A 1021 10.57 6.56 -29.10
N LYS A 1022 11.54 5.64 -28.93
CA LYS A 1022 12.95 5.83 -29.31
C LYS A 1022 13.70 6.83 -28.42
N GLY A 1023 13.17 7.07 -27.22
CA GLY A 1023 13.52 8.17 -26.34
C GLY A 1023 13.20 7.85 -24.89
N GLU A 1024 12.08 8.39 -24.41
CA GLU A 1024 11.55 8.10 -23.06
C GLU A 1024 11.12 6.63 -22.94
N VAL A 1025 10.68 6.04 -24.05
CA VAL A 1025 10.29 4.63 -24.16
C VAL A 1025 11.14 3.89 -25.21
N PRO A 1026 11.38 2.58 -25.06
CA PRO A 1026 12.17 1.78 -25.99
C PRO A 1026 11.67 1.82 -27.45
N ASP A 1027 12.58 1.66 -28.41
CA ASP A 1027 12.24 1.41 -29.81
C ASP A 1027 11.92 -0.07 -29.99
N TRP A 1028 10.67 -0.44 -29.74
CA TRP A 1028 10.21 -1.84 -29.78
C TRP A 1028 10.46 -2.52 -31.12
N LYS A 1029 10.28 -1.77 -32.24
CA LYS A 1029 10.48 -2.30 -33.59
C LYS A 1029 11.95 -2.58 -33.86
N TRP A 1030 12.83 -1.66 -33.48
CA TRP A 1030 14.27 -1.87 -33.63
C TRP A 1030 14.77 -3.04 -32.77
N LEU A 1031 14.30 -3.14 -31.52
CA LEU A 1031 14.62 -4.26 -30.64
C LEU A 1031 14.17 -5.60 -31.24
N ALA A 1032 12.92 -5.68 -31.73
CA ALA A 1032 12.39 -6.88 -32.37
C ALA A 1032 13.20 -7.28 -33.62
N GLN A 1033 13.53 -6.32 -34.48
CA GLN A 1033 14.24 -6.59 -35.74
C GLN A 1033 15.71 -6.95 -35.53
N THR A 1034 16.35 -6.33 -34.54
CA THR A 1034 17.79 -6.45 -34.35
C THR A 1034 18.14 -7.53 -33.34
N PHE A 1035 17.30 -7.75 -32.33
CA PHE A 1035 17.54 -8.66 -31.19
C PHE A 1035 16.49 -9.77 -31.09
N GLU A 1036 15.91 -10.21 -32.21
CA GLU A 1036 14.99 -11.37 -32.25
C GLU A 1036 15.60 -12.60 -31.58
N ASP A 1037 16.89 -12.87 -31.83
CA ASP A 1037 17.65 -13.97 -31.23
C ASP A 1037 17.80 -13.86 -29.71
N ASN A 1038 17.58 -12.69 -29.12
CA ASN A 1038 17.58 -12.48 -27.66
C ASN A 1038 16.17 -12.67 -27.06
N GLY A 1039 15.14 -12.82 -27.91
CA GLY A 1039 13.75 -13.07 -27.50
C GLY A 1039 12.83 -11.88 -27.62
N TYR A 1040 13.28 -10.81 -28.25
CA TYR A 1040 12.43 -9.68 -28.61
C TYR A 1040 11.44 -10.09 -29.70
N ILE A 1041 10.22 -9.57 -29.61
CA ILE A 1041 9.14 -9.87 -30.54
C ILE A 1041 8.55 -8.58 -31.09
N ASP A 1042 7.96 -8.66 -32.29
CA ASP A 1042 7.27 -7.52 -32.89
C ASP A 1042 6.22 -6.94 -31.91
N PRO A 1043 6.16 -5.61 -31.72
CA PRO A 1043 5.24 -5.00 -30.77
C PRO A 1043 3.78 -5.34 -31.05
N LYS A 1044 3.37 -5.53 -32.30
CA LYS A 1044 2.00 -5.95 -32.64
C LYS A 1044 1.71 -7.36 -32.14
N ILE A 1045 2.71 -8.24 -32.15
CA ILE A 1045 2.60 -9.60 -31.57
C ILE A 1045 2.50 -9.51 -30.05
N ALA A 1046 3.23 -8.61 -29.40
CA ALA A 1046 3.11 -8.41 -27.95
C ALA A 1046 1.75 -7.83 -27.54
N ILE A 1047 1.25 -6.84 -28.29
CA ILE A 1047 -0.02 -6.11 -28.02
C ILE A 1047 -1.24 -6.99 -28.34
N ALA A 1048 -1.22 -7.74 -29.45
CA ALA A 1048 -2.33 -8.65 -29.81
C ALA A 1048 -2.20 -10.03 -29.15
N GLY A 1049 -1.00 -10.41 -28.72
CA GLY A 1049 -0.68 -11.77 -28.29
C GLY A 1049 -1.12 -12.08 -26.87
N LYS A 1050 -1.70 -13.27 -26.71
CA LYS A 1050 -1.89 -13.91 -25.41
C LYS A 1050 -0.62 -14.63 -24.98
N ALA A 1051 -0.38 -14.72 -23.68
CA ALA A 1051 0.74 -15.50 -23.19
C ALA A 1051 0.52 -16.99 -23.48
N SER A 1052 1.59 -17.68 -23.88
CA SER A 1052 1.55 -19.12 -24.10
C SER A 1052 1.37 -19.86 -22.76
N ALA A 1053 0.74 -21.03 -22.77
CA ALA A 1053 0.82 -21.93 -21.62
C ALA A 1053 2.27 -22.37 -21.46
N ALA A 1054 2.80 -22.33 -20.23
CA ALA A 1054 4.10 -22.93 -19.95
C ALA A 1054 4.02 -24.41 -20.36
N GLY A 1055 4.80 -24.81 -21.38
CA GLY A 1055 4.80 -26.18 -21.85
C GLY A 1055 5.11 -27.12 -20.69
N LYS A 1056 4.30 -28.17 -20.52
CA LYS A 1056 4.85 -29.41 -19.97
C LYS A 1056 5.94 -29.79 -20.95
N ASN A 1057 7.20 -29.58 -20.60
CA ASN A 1057 8.30 -30.20 -21.33
C ASN A 1057 7.93 -31.69 -21.41
N LYS A 1058 7.62 -32.19 -22.60
CA LYS A 1058 7.76 -33.62 -22.84
C LYS A 1058 9.24 -33.92 -22.58
N PRO A 1059 9.52 -35.01 -21.86
CA PRO A 1059 10.85 -35.32 -21.35
C PRO A 1059 11.92 -35.31 -22.43
#